data_AF-A0A6P5GY70-F1
#
_entry.id   AF-A0A6P5GY70-F1
#
_cell.length_a   1.000
_cell.length_b   1.000
_cell.length_c   1.000
_cell.angle_alpha   90.00
_cell.angle_beta   90.00
_cell.angle_gamma   90.00
#
_symmetry.space_group_name_H-M   'P 1'
#
loop_
_entity.id
_entity.type
_entity.pdbx_description
1 polymer ?
#
loop_
_entity_poly.entity_id
_entity_poly.type
_entity_poly.pdbx_seq_one_letter_code
_entity_poly.pdbx_strand_id
1 'polypeptide(L)'
;MEVLKCLLQSVQNIPSLPVTQFSVILPPLWQTFVSSLKVYQKACIEGGEDSHAVRYDSDGGEKSLESFVIQLLEFLITMVGNARLAELVGGNIKELVYYTIAFQQMTEEQVRTWSLDANQYVADEDDVTYSCRVSGCLLLEEIINAYGEEGIDAIIVASQNRFHESREAKVAGSADWWKLREATLFAFASISEQLLEAKASGVIYCDLGNLIEQMITEDMGTGVHECPFLHARVFFIVSKFRSLINQRTSEQFLYGAVQAIASDVPPPVKVGACKALSQLLPESKQDVIQPHIMGLLLSLVDLLRQASDETLHLVLETLQAAVKAGHSQSTSIEPIISPIILNVWAQHVSDPFISIDAVEVLEAIKNAPGCIRPLVSRILPTIGSILEKPKLQPIGLVAGSLDLLTMILKNAPADVVKAVFETCFNTTIQIILESDDHGEMQNATECLAAILSGGRQELLSWEGDPGHTMKKLLDVASRLLDPNLESSGSLFVGSYILQLILHYPSEMSPHTRELIAAIVRRMQSCEIAGLKSSLVVILARLVHLSAADVNQFINLMLNIPANGYGNSLTYVMSEWTKLQGEVQGAYQIKVTTTALALLLSTRNEELAKISVQGHLIKSDAGIKTRSKAKFAPDQWTLIPLPAKIFSLLADTLAEIQEQVLDEDDDNEDSDWEEVSNSDGGLPQDIIYSSTVPSNVGPSVEHLDAMAKVFDEGEDDSYDDDLTKIDPLNEIKLVDFLTAFFSNLSNNDRSLFDHLCQSLSVSQSAAVEKVLRK
;
A
#
# COMPACT_ATOMS: atom_id res chain seq x y z
N MET A 1 -11.84 -4.17 -37.48
CA MET A 1 -10.90 -4.51 -36.40
C MET A 1 -9.46 -4.35 -36.86
N GLU A 2 -8.93 -5.18 -37.78
CA GLU A 2 -7.52 -5.10 -38.22
C GLU A 2 -7.08 -3.72 -38.75
N VAL A 3 -7.95 -3.01 -39.48
CA VAL A 3 -7.64 -1.64 -39.91
C VAL A 3 -7.43 -0.69 -38.72
N LEU A 4 -8.25 -0.80 -37.67
CA LEU A 4 -8.11 0.01 -36.45
C LEU A 4 -6.81 -0.33 -35.71
N LYS A 5 -6.47 -1.62 -35.60
CA LYS A 5 -5.19 -2.07 -35.02
C LYS A 5 -3.99 -1.48 -35.77
N CYS A 6 -4.00 -1.52 -37.10
CA CYS A 6 -2.93 -0.92 -37.91
C CYS A 6 -2.84 0.60 -37.72
N LEU A 7 -3.99 1.29 -37.64
CA LEU A 7 -4.03 2.73 -37.40
C LEU A 7 -3.50 3.07 -36.00
N LEU A 8 -3.90 2.31 -34.97
CA LEU A 8 -3.41 2.44 -33.61
C LEU A 8 -1.87 2.33 -33.56
N GLN A 9 -1.33 1.26 -34.15
CA GLN A 9 0.12 1.06 -34.24
C GLN A 9 0.83 2.18 -35.01
N SER A 10 0.16 2.79 -36.00
CA SER A 10 0.71 3.92 -36.74
C SER A 10 0.76 5.20 -35.90
N VAL A 11 -0.28 5.48 -35.10
CA VAL A 11 -0.30 6.63 -34.17
C VAL A 11 0.77 6.47 -33.09
N GLN A 12 0.86 5.28 -32.48
CA GLN A 12 1.77 5.04 -31.35
C GLN A 12 3.24 5.06 -31.77
N ASN A 13 3.59 4.43 -32.91
CA ASN A 13 4.99 4.20 -33.28
C ASN A 13 5.54 5.23 -34.27
N ILE A 14 4.71 6.08 -34.88
CA ILE A 14 5.13 7.02 -35.92
C ILE A 14 4.72 8.46 -35.54
N PRO A 15 5.41 9.10 -34.58
CA PRO A 15 5.08 10.44 -34.08
C PRO A 15 5.21 11.55 -35.15
N SER A 16 5.81 11.24 -36.30
CA SER A 16 5.96 12.15 -37.45
C SER A 16 4.81 12.06 -38.45
N LEU A 17 3.77 11.24 -38.20
CA LEU A 17 2.65 11.13 -39.13
C LEU A 17 1.96 12.50 -39.29
N PRO A 18 1.77 12.99 -40.52
CA PRO A 18 1.13 14.29 -40.73
C PRO A 18 -0.33 14.29 -40.26
N VAL A 19 -0.70 15.28 -39.45
CA VAL A 19 -2.09 15.59 -39.05
C VAL A 19 -3.05 15.61 -40.26
N THR A 20 -2.54 16.05 -41.42
CA THR A 20 -3.27 16.10 -42.69
C THR A 20 -3.66 14.74 -43.28
N GLN A 21 -2.99 13.65 -42.90
CA GLN A 21 -3.37 12.30 -43.30
C GLN A 21 -4.48 11.75 -42.38
N PHE A 22 -4.41 12.06 -41.08
CA PHE A 22 -5.45 11.68 -40.12
C PHE A 22 -6.76 12.43 -40.33
N SER A 23 -6.72 13.68 -40.76
CA SER A 23 -7.95 14.44 -41.07
C SER A 23 -8.81 13.81 -42.16
N VAL A 24 -8.24 12.98 -43.05
CA VAL A 24 -8.98 12.22 -44.07
C VAL A 24 -9.64 10.97 -43.46
N ILE A 25 -9.04 10.39 -42.42
CA ILE A 25 -9.50 9.17 -41.75
C ILE A 25 -10.58 9.48 -40.71
N LEU A 26 -10.55 10.68 -40.13
CA LEU A 26 -11.46 11.07 -39.05
C LEU A 26 -12.95 11.01 -39.44
N PRO A 27 -13.41 11.52 -40.62
CA PRO A 27 -14.83 11.42 -40.99
C PRO A 27 -15.36 9.97 -41.12
N PRO A 28 -14.70 9.03 -41.83
CA PRO A 28 -15.17 7.64 -41.89
C PRO A 28 -15.04 6.92 -40.54
N LEU A 29 -14.04 7.25 -39.73
CA LEU A 29 -13.92 6.74 -38.36
C LEU A 29 -15.11 7.20 -37.51
N TRP A 30 -15.45 8.49 -37.56
CA TRP A 30 -16.58 9.06 -36.84
C TRP A 30 -17.90 8.41 -37.24
N GLN A 31 -18.12 8.25 -38.56
CA GLN A 31 -19.30 7.52 -39.06
C GLN A 31 -19.34 6.08 -38.55
N THR A 32 -18.18 5.42 -38.47
CA THR A 32 -18.08 4.05 -37.93
C THR A 32 -18.45 4.04 -36.44
N PHE A 33 -17.93 4.96 -35.64
CA PHE A 33 -18.23 5.11 -34.22
C PHE A 33 -19.72 5.37 -33.93
N VAL A 34 -20.32 6.31 -34.65
CA VAL A 34 -21.74 6.63 -34.49
C VAL A 34 -22.64 5.49 -34.96
N SER A 35 -22.31 4.85 -36.09
CA SER A 35 -23.12 3.75 -36.63
C SER A 35 -22.97 2.47 -35.82
N SER A 36 -21.79 2.19 -35.27
CA SER A 36 -21.54 1.01 -34.44
C SER A 36 -22.34 1.06 -33.14
N LEU A 37 -22.61 2.24 -32.56
CA LEU A 37 -23.46 2.34 -31.36
C LEU A 37 -24.85 1.76 -31.62
N LYS A 38 -25.47 2.08 -32.75
CA LYS A 38 -26.83 1.57 -33.06
C LYS A 38 -26.86 0.06 -33.21
N VAL A 39 -25.79 -0.52 -33.75
CA VAL A 39 -25.65 -1.97 -33.90
C VAL A 39 -25.40 -2.62 -32.52
N TYR A 40 -24.50 -2.03 -31.73
CA TYR A 40 -24.17 -2.48 -30.39
C TYR A 40 -25.37 -2.43 -29.44
N GLN A 41 -26.16 -1.35 -29.51
CA GLN A 41 -27.39 -1.21 -28.73
C GLN A 41 -28.38 -2.33 -29.01
N LYS A 42 -28.65 -2.63 -30.28
CA LYS A 42 -29.61 -3.69 -30.64
C LYS A 42 -29.09 -5.10 -30.33
N ALA A 43 -27.81 -5.36 -30.61
CA ALA A 43 -27.24 -6.69 -30.50
C ALA A 43 -26.89 -7.04 -29.05
N CYS A 44 -26.22 -6.15 -28.33
CA CYS A 44 -25.64 -6.43 -27.01
C CYS A 44 -26.49 -5.85 -25.87
N ILE A 45 -27.03 -4.63 -26.02
CA ILE A 45 -27.74 -3.93 -24.93
C ILE A 45 -29.22 -4.35 -24.86
N GLU A 46 -29.91 -4.51 -25.99
CA GLU A 46 -31.33 -4.95 -26.05
C GLU A 46 -31.47 -6.48 -26.19
N GLY A 47 -30.39 -7.20 -26.52
CA GLY A 47 -30.40 -8.66 -26.69
C GLY A 47 -31.20 -9.18 -27.89
N GLY A 48 -31.34 -8.37 -28.95
CA GLY A 48 -32.23 -8.64 -30.08
C GLY A 48 -31.75 -9.67 -31.11
N GLU A 49 -30.48 -10.10 -31.07
CA GLU A 49 -29.92 -11.10 -31.98
C GLU A 49 -29.08 -12.13 -31.20
N ASP A 50 -29.17 -13.40 -31.61
CA ASP A 50 -28.49 -14.57 -31.02
C ASP A 50 -26.97 -14.51 -31.33
N SER A 51 -26.27 -13.51 -30.80
CA SER A 51 -24.87 -13.19 -31.09
C SER A 51 -23.87 -13.94 -30.21
N HIS A 52 -24.32 -14.89 -29.38
CA HIS A 52 -23.53 -15.60 -28.36
C HIS A 52 -22.43 -16.54 -28.90
N ALA A 53 -22.16 -16.54 -30.20
CA ALA A 53 -21.02 -17.26 -30.76
C ALA A 53 -19.78 -16.36 -30.72
N VAL A 54 -19.07 -16.36 -29.59
CA VAL A 54 -17.70 -15.84 -29.50
C VAL A 54 -16.86 -16.59 -30.56
N ARG A 55 -16.35 -15.86 -31.56
CA ARG A 55 -15.52 -16.43 -32.62
C ARG A 55 -14.08 -16.03 -32.35
N TYR A 56 -13.17 -16.98 -32.39
CA TYR A 56 -11.75 -16.70 -32.26
C TYR A 56 -11.08 -16.67 -33.65
N ASP A 57 -10.03 -15.87 -33.80
CA ASP A 57 -9.17 -15.86 -34.96
C ASP A 57 -8.11 -16.98 -34.93
N SER A 58 -7.25 -17.06 -35.95
CA SER A 58 -6.19 -18.08 -36.01
C SER A 58 -5.14 -17.94 -34.91
N ASP A 59 -5.07 -16.76 -34.29
CA ASP A 59 -4.06 -16.34 -33.33
C ASP A 59 -4.64 -16.32 -31.90
N GLY A 60 -5.91 -16.74 -31.73
CA GLY A 60 -6.62 -16.81 -30.46
C GLY A 60 -7.34 -15.52 -30.05
N GLY A 61 -7.37 -14.50 -30.90
CA GLY A 61 -8.05 -13.22 -30.63
C GLY A 61 -9.56 -13.30 -30.80
N GLU A 62 -10.31 -12.74 -29.86
CA GLU A 62 -11.77 -12.67 -29.92
C GLU A 62 -12.25 -11.75 -31.06
N LYS A 63 -13.19 -12.25 -31.86
CA LYS A 63 -13.91 -11.53 -32.93
C LYS A 63 -15.38 -11.36 -32.57
N SER A 64 -15.65 -10.62 -31.51
CA SER A 64 -17.01 -10.16 -31.18
C SER A 64 -17.21 -8.71 -31.60
N LEU A 65 -18.48 -8.28 -31.61
CA LEU A 65 -18.83 -6.87 -31.79
C LEU A 65 -18.26 -6.02 -30.64
N GLU A 66 -18.27 -6.56 -29.42
CA GLU A 66 -17.68 -5.91 -28.24
C GLU A 66 -16.17 -5.69 -28.42
N SER A 67 -15.40 -6.72 -28.79
CA SER A 67 -13.96 -6.53 -29.06
C SER A 67 -13.69 -5.49 -30.17
N PHE A 68 -14.60 -5.35 -31.15
CA PHE A 68 -14.48 -4.30 -32.17
C PHE A 68 -14.71 -2.89 -31.61
N VAL A 69 -15.71 -2.72 -30.74
CA VAL A 69 -16.00 -1.44 -30.09
C VAL A 69 -14.88 -1.07 -29.13
N ILE A 70 -14.36 -2.01 -28.34
CA ILE A 70 -13.22 -1.77 -27.46
C ILE A 70 -12.02 -1.28 -28.28
N GLN A 71 -11.68 -1.97 -29.38
CA GLN A 71 -10.59 -1.55 -30.25
C GLN A 71 -10.79 -0.14 -30.83
N LEU A 72 -12.04 0.25 -31.08
CA LEU A 72 -12.39 1.57 -31.56
C LEU A 72 -12.21 2.64 -30.47
N LEU A 73 -12.62 2.34 -29.22
CA LEU A 73 -12.42 3.21 -28.06
C LEU A 73 -10.93 3.38 -27.74
N GLU A 74 -10.13 2.30 -27.72
CA GLU A 74 -8.67 2.37 -27.54
C GLU A 74 -7.98 3.25 -28.57
N PHE A 75 -8.44 3.18 -29.82
CA PHE A 75 -7.92 4.04 -30.87
C PHE A 75 -8.27 5.51 -30.61
N LEU A 76 -9.48 5.80 -30.15
CA LEU A 76 -9.88 7.15 -29.76
C LEU A 76 -9.11 7.65 -28.53
N ILE A 77 -8.90 6.81 -27.51
CA ILE A 77 -8.06 7.12 -26.33
C ILE A 77 -6.67 7.56 -26.80
N THR A 78 -6.04 6.76 -27.66
CA THR A 78 -4.70 7.06 -28.17
C THR A 78 -4.67 8.35 -29.03
N MET A 79 -5.74 8.63 -29.77
CA MET A 79 -5.84 9.89 -30.51
C MET A 79 -6.00 11.10 -29.59
N VAL A 80 -6.79 10.99 -28.53
CA VAL A 80 -7.03 12.08 -27.57
C VAL A 80 -5.77 12.35 -26.76
N GLY A 81 -5.06 11.34 -26.28
CA GLY A 81 -3.81 11.51 -25.53
C GLY A 81 -2.61 11.98 -26.34
N ASN A 82 -2.76 12.11 -27.67
CA ASN A 82 -1.75 12.72 -28.52
C ASN A 82 -2.07 14.20 -28.75
N ALA A 83 -1.29 15.11 -28.16
CA ALA A 83 -1.51 16.56 -28.23
C ALA A 83 -1.75 17.11 -29.66
N ARG A 84 -1.15 16.52 -30.70
CA ARG A 84 -1.36 16.98 -32.10
C ARG A 84 -2.66 16.47 -32.72
N LEU A 85 -3.12 15.29 -32.31
CA LEU A 85 -4.34 14.68 -32.81
C LEU A 85 -5.56 15.10 -31.99
N ALA A 86 -5.37 15.44 -30.71
CA ALA A 86 -6.37 16.05 -29.84
C ALA A 86 -7.02 17.27 -30.52
N GLU A 87 -6.22 18.18 -31.10
CA GLU A 87 -6.76 19.35 -31.82
C GLU A 87 -7.78 18.99 -32.92
N LEU A 88 -7.65 17.82 -33.57
CA LEU A 88 -8.61 17.36 -34.58
C LEU A 88 -9.92 16.86 -33.99
N VAL A 89 -9.89 16.36 -32.75
CA VAL A 89 -11.04 15.82 -32.02
C VAL A 89 -11.76 16.93 -31.24
N GLY A 90 -11.04 17.97 -30.80
CA GLY A 90 -11.52 19.09 -29.97
C GLY A 90 -12.87 19.67 -30.39
N GLY A 91 -13.11 19.86 -31.69
CA GLY A 91 -14.37 20.40 -32.22
C GLY A 91 -15.61 19.52 -31.99
N ASN A 92 -15.44 18.24 -31.63
CA ASN A 92 -16.51 17.26 -31.48
C ASN A 92 -16.53 16.58 -30.10
N ILE A 93 -15.79 17.08 -29.10
CA ILE A 93 -15.66 16.44 -27.78
C ILE A 93 -17.03 16.17 -27.11
N LYS A 94 -17.99 17.10 -27.26
CA LYS A 94 -19.33 16.95 -26.68
C LYS A 94 -20.08 15.76 -27.28
N GLU A 95 -19.98 15.56 -28.59
CA GLU A 95 -20.58 14.40 -29.24
C GLU A 95 -19.81 13.13 -28.89
N LEU A 96 -18.47 13.20 -28.81
CA LEU A 96 -17.63 12.04 -28.49
C LEU A 96 -18.04 11.46 -27.14
N VAL A 97 -18.09 12.31 -26.12
CA VAL A 97 -18.52 11.93 -24.77
C VAL A 97 -19.97 11.42 -24.75
N TYR A 98 -20.89 12.08 -25.47
CA TYR A 98 -22.29 11.65 -25.59
C TYR A 98 -22.44 10.22 -26.12
N TYR A 99 -21.63 9.84 -27.11
CA TYR A 99 -21.61 8.48 -27.65
C TYR A 99 -20.87 7.51 -26.72
N THR A 100 -19.75 7.93 -26.12
CA THR A 100 -18.99 7.12 -25.16
C THR A 100 -19.87 6.66 -23.99
N ILE A 101 -20.63 7.57 -23.36
CA ILE A 101 -21.56 7.22 -22.27
C ILE A 101 -22.59 6.17 -22.72
N ALA A 102 -23.05 6.25 -23.97
CA ALA A 102 -24.03 5.29 -24.48
C ALA A 102 -23.43 3.89 -24.75
N PHE A 103 -22.12 3.78 -25.03
CA PHE A 103 -21.40 2.50 -25.12
C PHE A 103 -21.16 1.85 -23.77
N GLN A 104 -21.19 2.62 -22.69
CA GLN A 104 -21.03 2.11 -21.32
C GLN A 104 -22.29 1.47 -20.75
N GLN A 105 -23.40 1.38 -21.49
CA GLN A 105 -24.60 0.68 -21.00
C GLN A 105 -24.35 -0.81 -20.75
N MET A 106 -24.93 -1.33 -19.67
CA MET A 106 -24.90 -2.75 -19.36
C MET A 106 -25.50 -3.57 -20.50
N THR A 107 -24.81 -4.63 -20.90
CA THR A 107 -25.32 -5.58 -21.90
C THR A 107 -26.31 -6.56 -21.27
N GLU A 108 -27.19 -7.18 -22.06
CA GLU A 108 -28.07 -8.26 -21.57
C GLU A 108 -27.27 -9.44 -21.01
N GLU A 109 -26.10 -9.71 -21.59
CA GLU A 109 -25.20 -10.77 -21.12
C GLU A 109 -24.60 -10.45 -19.74
N GLN A 110 -24.15 -9.22 -19.52
CA GLN A 110 -23.70 -8.75 -18.20
C GLN A 110 -24.84 -8.82 -17.19
N VAL A 111 -26.02 -8.28 -17.51
CA VAL A 111 -27.20 -8.33 -16.63
C VAL A 111 -27.54 -9.77 -16.25
N ARG A 112 -27.55 -10.70 -17.20
CA ARG A 112 -27.82 -12.12 -16.95
C ARG A 112 -26.74 -12.76 -16.07
N THR A 113 -25.47 -12.53 -16.40
CA THR A 113 -24.33 -13.15 -15.70
C THR A 113 -24.26 -12.66 -14.27
N TRP A 114 -24.28 -11.34 -14.06
CA TRP A 114 -24.21 -10.70 -12.74
C TRP A 114 -25.45 -10.94 -11.88
N SER A 115 -26.62 -11.23 -12.49
CA SER A 115 -27.80 -11.63 -11.73
C SER A 115 -27.73 -13.06 -11.20
N LEU A 116 -26.93 -13.93 -11.85
CA LEU A 116 -26.76 -15.34 -11.48
C LEU A 116 -25.53 -15.55 -10.58
N ASP A 117 -24.52 -14.70 -10.73
CA ASP A 117 -23.25 -14.79 -10.05
C ASP A 117 -22.84 -13.41 -9.49
N ALA A 118 -22.99 -13.26 -8.17
CA ALA A 118 -22.63 -12.02 -7.47
C ALA A 118 -21.11 -11.85 -7.34
N ASN A 119 -20.34 -12.95 -7.33
CA ASN A 119 -18.88 -12.90 -7.30
C ASN A 119 -18.36 -12.33 -8.61
N GLN A 120 -18.87 -12.80 -9.75
CA GLN A 120 -18.52 -12.23 -11.05
C GLN A 120 -18.91 -10.75 -11.15
N TYR A 121 -20.02 -10.34 -10.54
CA TYR A 121 -20.41 -8.91 -10.51
C TYR A 121 -19.43 -8.05 -9.71
N VAL A 122 -18.99 -8.53 -8.53
CA VAL A 122 -18.00 -7.82 -7.71
C VAL A 122 -16.67 -7.76 -8.45
N ALA A 123 -16.18 -8.90 -8.95
CA ALA A 123 -14.97 -8.99 -9.75
C ALA A 123 -15.00 -8.02 -10.95
N ASP A 124 -16.07 -8.02 -11.75
CA ASP A 124 -16.13 -7.18 -12.95
C ASP A 124 -16.21 -5.67 -12.66
N GLU A 125 -16.70 -5.28 -11.47
CA GLU A 125 -16.77 -3.89 -11.05
C GLU A 125 -15.49 -3.40 -10.34
N ASP A 126 -14.68 -4.30 -9.76
CA ASP A 126 -13.44 -3.97 -9.04
C ASP A 126 -12.17 -4.21 -9.88
N ASP A 127 -12.17 -5.23 -10.76
CA ASP A 127 -11.07 -5.52 -11.68
C ASP A 127 -11.13 -4.64 -12.94
N VAL A 128 -9.95 -4.35 -13.51
CA VAL A 128 -9.83 -3.76 -14.85
C VAL A 128 -10.19 -4.82 -15.90
N THR A 129 -11.49 -5.11 -16.01
CA THR A 129 -12.01 -6.03 -17.01
C THR A 129 -11.95 -5.41 -18.41
N TYR A 130 -11.60 -6.23 -19.40
CA TYR A 130 -11.56 -5.80 -20.79
C TYR A 130 -12.98 -5.69 -21.35
N SER A 131 -13.63 -4.54 -21.13
CA SER A 131 -15.02 -4.29 -21.55
C SER A 131 -15.18 -2.92 -22.22
N CYS A 132 -16.30 -2.75 -22.94
CA CYS A 132 -16.67 -1.43 -23.48
C CYS A 132 -16.89 -0.39 -22.38
N ARG A 133 -17.30 -0.83 -21.18
CA ARG A 133 -17.56 0.03 -20.02
C ARG A 133 -16.26 0.66 -19.52
N VAL A 134 -15.26 -0.17 -19.25
CA VAL A 134 -13.93 0.24 -18.78
C VAL A 134 -13.21 1.08 -19.84
N SER A 135 -13.23 0.65 -21.10
CA SER A 135 -12.64 1.43 -22.20
C SER A 135 -13.33 2.78 -22.39
N GLY A 136 -14.63 2.84 -22.10
CA GLY A 136 -15.37 4.11 -22.06
C GLY A 136 -14.86 5.03 -20.95
N CYS A 137 -14.62 4.52 -19.74
CA CYS A 137 -14.09 5.29 -18.61
C CYS A 137 -12.73 5.88 -18.93
N LEU A 138 -11.80 5.05 -19.43
CA LEU A 138 -10.46 5.48 -19.83
C LEU A 138 -10.51 6.59 -20.90
N LEU A 139 -11.46 6.53 -21.83
CA LEU A 139 -11.66 7.60 -22.81
C LEU A 139 -12.19 8.89 -22.17
N LEU A 140 -13.08 8.81 -21.18
CA LEU A 140 -13.55 9.99 -20.45
C LEU A 140 -12.42 10.65 -19.65
N GLU A 141 -11.61 9.86 -18.95
CA GLU A 141 -10.42 10.32 -18.24
C GLU A 141 -9.42 11.00 -19.19
N GLU A 142 -9.11 10.35 -20.31
CA GLU A 142 -8.19 10.90 -21.31
C GLU A 142 -8.72 12.22 -21.92
N ILE A 143 -10.04 12.36 -22.06
CA ILE A 143 -10.67 13.63 -22.48
C ILE A 143 -10.47 14.72 -21.42
N ILE A 144 -10.59 14.40 -20.13
CA ILE A 144 -10.31 15.37 -19.06
C ILE A 144 -8.83 15.76 -19.09
N ASN A 145 -7.92 14.79 -19.22
CA ASN A 145 -6.48 15.05 -19.27
C ASN A 145 -6.09 15.92 -20.47
N ALA A 146 -6.68 15.69 -21.64
CA ALA A 146 -6.35 16.41 -22.86
C ALA A 146 -7.03 17.79 -22.97
N TYR A 147 -8.22 18.00 -22.40
CA TYR A 147 -9.02 19.22 -22.60
C TYR A 147 -9.39 19.97 -21.31
N GLY A 148 -9.01 19.47 -20.12
CA GLY A 148 -9.27 20.11 -18.83
C GLY A 148 -10.75 20.43 -18.60
N GLU A 149 -11.04 21.69 -18.25
CA GLU A 149 -12.40 22.21 -18.00
C GLU A 149 -13.37 21.91 -19.15
N GLU A 150 -12.95 22.05 -20.41
CA GLU A 150 -13.83 21.80 -21.56
C GLU A 150 -14.25 20.33 -21.64
N GLY A 151 -13.37 19.41 -21.24
CA GLY A 151 -13.65 17.97 -21.15
C GLY A 151 -14.67 17.67 -20.06
N ILE A 152 -14.48 18.25 -18.87
CA ILE A 152 -15.41 18.12 -17.73
C ILE A 152 -16.80 18.64 -18.10
N ASP A 153 -16.88 19.84 -18.68
CA ASP A 153 -18.13 20.43 -19.14
C ASP A 153 -18.83 19.57 -20.20
N ALA A 154 -18.07 18.99 -21.13
CA ALA A 154 -18.61 18.07 -22.14
C ALA A 154 -19.26 16.84 -21.49
N ILE A 155 -18.65 16.27 -20.44
CA ILE A 155 -19.17 15.13 -19.68
C ILE A 155 -20.45 15.50 -18.95
N ILE A 156 -20.46 16.62 -18.23
CA ILE A 156 -21.65 17.06 -17.50
C ILE A 156 -22.84 17.30 -18.46
N VAL A 157 -22.60 17.99 -19.58
CA VAL A 157 -23.66 18.27 -20.57
C VAL A 157 -24.15 17.00 -21.25
N ALA A 158 -23.24 16.10 -21.63
CA ALA A 158 -23.61 14.82 -22.23
C ALA A 158 -24.43 13.97 -21.25
N SER A 159 -24.02 13.89 -19.98
CA SER A 159 -24.74 13.20 -18.92
C SER A 159 -26.14 13.78 -18.69
N GLN A 160 -26.31 15.11 -18.69
CA GLN A 160 -27.63 15.74 -18.61
C GLN A 160 -28.55 15.34 -19.78
N ASN A 161 -28.01 15.32 -21.00
CA ASN A 161 -28.77 14.89 -22.19
C ASN A 161 -29.17 13.42 -22.12
N ARG A 162 -28.23 12.54 -21.75
CA ARG A 162 -28.45 11.10 -21.55
C ARG A 162 -29.50 10.83 -20.47
N PHE A 163 -29.43 11.58 -19.38
CA PHE A 163 -30.39 11.56 -18.30
C PHE A 163 -31.80 11.99 -18.77
N HIS A 164 -31.91 13.03 -19.61
CA HIS A 164 -33.19 13.43 -20.20
C HIS A 164 -33.78 12.36 -21.12
N GLU A 165 -32.99 11.81 -22.03
CA GLU A 165 -33.43 10.77 -22.97
C GLU A 165 -33.90 9.49 -22.25
N SER A 166 -33.20 9.10 -21.18
CA SER A 166 -33.63 7.97 -20.34
C SER A 166 -34.98 8.24 -19.64
N ARG A 167 -35.28 9.49 -19.24
CA ARG A 167 -36.63 9.83 -18.74
C ARG A 167 -37.69 9.69 -19.81
N GLU A 168 -37.42 10.17 -21.02
CA GLU A 168 -38.36 10.04 -22.14
C GLU A 168 -38.62 8.57 -22.46
N ALA A 169 -37.58 7.74 -22.48
CA ALA A 169 -37.69 6.30 -22.67
C ALA A 169 -38.53 5.62 -21.55
N LYS A 170 -38.35 6.04 -20.30
CA LYS A 170 -39.15 5.56 -19.15
C LYS A 170 -40.62 5.92 -19.32
N VAL A 171 -40.92 7.17 -19.69
CA VAL A 171 -42.30 7.63 -19.94
C VAL A 171 -42.92 6.90 -21.14
N ALA A 172 -42.12 6.58 -22.15
CA ALA A 172 -42.54 5.77 -23.30
C ALA A 172 -42.73 4.28 -22.98
N GLY A 173 -42.38 3.82 -21.77
CA GLY A 173 -42.53 2.44 -21.34
C GLY A 173 -41.47 1.48 -21.89
N SER A 174 -40.30 1.98 -22.28
CA SER A 174 -39.16 1.11 -22.64
C SER A 174 -38.76 0.26 -21.44
N ALA A 175 -38.42 -1.01 -21.63
CA ALA A 175 -37.92 -1.88 -20.56
C ALA A 175 -36.47 -1.55 -20.16
N ASP A 176 -35.69 -1.03 -21.12
CA ASP A 176 -34.24 -0.81 -20.99
C ASP A 176 -33.88 0.64 -20.63
N TRP A 177 -34.86 1.49 -20.34
CA TRP A 177 -34.65 2.91 -20.03
C TRP A 177 -33.59 3.14 -18.94
N TRP A 178 -33.51 2.21 -17.98
CA TRP A 178 -32.65 2.26 -16.81
C TRP A 178 -31.18 2.00 -17.14
N LYS A 179 -30.85 1.33 -18.26
CA LYS A 179 -29.45 1.06 -18.64
C LYS A 179 -28.71 2.33 -19.01
N LEU A 180 -29.37 3.21 -19.77
CA LEU A 180 -28.79 4.53 -20.10
C LEU A 180 -28.69 5.43 -18.86
N ARG A 181 -29.66 5.31 -17.93
CA ARG A 181 -29.58 5.97 -16.63
C ARG A 181 -28.37 5.48 -15.83
N GLU A 182 -28.21 4.16 -15.70
CA GLU A 182 -27.10 3.53 -14.98
C GLU A 182 -25.76 3.92 -15.60
N ALA A 183 -25.62 3.88 -16.93
CA ALA A 183 -24.39 4.26 -17.62
C ALA A 183 -24.01 5.73 -17.39
N THR A 184 -25.00 6.61 -17.31
CA THR A 184 -24.79 8.04 -17.01
C THR A 184 -24.23 8.21 -15.59
N LEU A 185 -24.78 7.47 -14.63
CA LEU A 185 -24.27 7.46 -13.26
C LEU A 185 -22.89 6.80 -13.19
N PHE A 186 -22.68 5.67 -13.87
CA PHE A 186 -21.38 5.00 -13.95
C PHE A 186 -20.29 5.94 -14.48
N ALA A 187 -20.58 6.69 -15.55
CA ALA A 187 -19.67 7.70 -16.08
C ALA A 187 -19.29 8.76 -15.05
N PHE A 188 -20.22 9.23 -14.21
CA PHE A 188 -19.87 10.16 -13.13
C PHE A 188 -19.04 9.49 -12.04
N ALA A 189 -19.36 8.25 -11.68
CA ALA A 189 -18.61 7.53 -10.66
C ALA A 189 -17.16 7.27 -11.08
N SER A 190 -16.92 6.96 -12.37
CA SER A 190 -15.57 6.66 -12.87
C SER A 190 -14.64 7.88 -12.88
N ILE A 191 -15.19 9.10 -12.93
CA ILE A 191 -14.40 10.34 -12.89
C ILE A 191 -14.66 11.17 -11.62
N SER A 192 -15.02 10.52 -10.52
CA SER A 192 -15.47 11.23 -9.32
C SER A 192 -14.39 12.13 -8.73
N GLU A 193 -13.13 11.69 -8.72
CA GLU A 193 -12.00 12.44 -8.18
C GLU A 193 -11.78 13.73 -8.96
N GLN A 194 -11.68 13.64 -10.29
CA GLN A 194 -11.51 14.79 -11.17
C GLN A 194 -12.68 15.77 -11.06
N LEU A 195 -13.92 15.27 -10.89
CA LEU A 195 -15.10 16.13 -10.68
C LEU A 195 -15.08 16.83 -9.31
N LEU A 196 -14.63 16.15 -8.26
CA LEU A 196 -14.52 16.73 -6.91
C LEU A 196 -13.42 17.79 -6.85
N GLU A 197 -12.26 17.52 -7.43
CA GLU A 197 -11.14 18.46 -7.55
C GLU A 197 -11.53 19.71 -8.35
N ALA A 198 -12.12 19.52 -9.53
CA ALA A 198 -12.58 20.65 -10.34
C ALA A 198 -13.67 21.47 -9.64
N LYS A 199 -14.49 20.84 -8.78
CA LYS A 199 -15.45 21.57 -7.95
C LYS A 199 -14.76 22.37 -6.85
N ALA A 200 -13.76 21.79 -6.18
CA ALA A 200 -12.98 22.45 -5.15
C ALA A 200 -12.19 23.66 -5.70
N SER A 201 -11.63 23.54 -6.90
CA SER A 201 -10.94 24.63 -7.61
C SER A 201 -11.88 25.68 -8.22
N GLY A 202 -13.20 25.53 -8.08
CA GLY A 202 -14.18 26.50 -8.58
C GLY A 202 -14.37 26.52 -10.10
N VAL A 203 -13.87 25.50 -10.81
CA VAL A 203 -13.94 25.33 -12.27
C VAL A 203 -15.36 24.93 -12.70
N ILE A 204 -16.03 24.09 -11.90
CA ILE A 204 -17.40 23.66 -12.20
C ILE A 204 -18.43 24.71 -11.77
N TYR A 205 -18.93 25.47 -12.75
CA TYR A 205 -20.00 26.46 -12.57
C TYR A 205 -21.40 25.86 -12.43
N CYS A 206 -21.60 24.61 -12.87
CA CYS A 206 -22.89 23.95 -12.73
C CYS A 206 -23.12 23.45 -11.29
N ASP A 207 -24.39 23.35 -10.90
CA ASP A 207 -24.78 22.75 -9.63
C ASP A 207 -24.82 21.21 -9.76
N LEU A 208 -23.62 20.62 -9.79
CA LEU A 208 -23.43 19.17 -9.92
C LEU A 208 -24.12 18.42 -8.78
N GLY A 209 -24.10 18.97 -7.56
CA GLY A 209 -24.79 18.42 -6.40
C GLY A 209 -26.30 18.31 -6.65
N ASN A 210 -26.96 19.40 -7.04
CA ASN A 210 -28.40 19.39 -7.35
C ASN A 210 -28.74 18.45 -8.53
N LEU A 211 -27.89 18.36 -9.55
CA LEU A 211 -28.08 17.43 -10.64
C LEU A 211 -28.08 15.98 -10.13
N ILE A 212 -27.04 15.60 -9.38
CA ILE A 212 -26.88 14.26 -8.81
C ILE A 212 -28.06 13.93 -7.87
N GLU A 213 -28.44 14.84 -6.98
CA GLU A 213 -29.60 14.66 -6.08
C GLU A 213 -30.89 14.45 -6.85
N GLN A 214 -31.09 15.18 -7.96
CA GLN A 214 -32.25 15.02 -8.82
C GLN A 214 -32.26 13.62 -9.46
N MET A 215 -31.12 13.14 -9.96
CA MET A 215 -31.02 11.79 -10.56
C MET A 215 -31.40 10.72 -9.53
N ILE A 216 -30.74 10.77 -8.39
CA ILE A 216 -30.88 9.80 -7.31
C ILE A 216 -32.33 9.76 -6.76
N THR A 217 -32.95 10.93 -6.53
CA THR A 217 -34.31 11.00 -5.96
C THR A 217 -35.35 10.39 -6.89
N GLU A 218 -35.19 10.55 -8.20
CA GLU A 218 -36.12 9.99 -9.19
C GLU A 218 -35.97 8.49 -9.38
N ASP A 219 -34.74 7.99 -9.25
CA ASP A 219 -34.43 6.58 -9.40
C ASP A 219 -34.91 5.79 -8.16
N MET A 220 -34.90 6.38 -6.97
CA MET A 220 -35.49 5.80 -5.75
C MET A 220 -37.01 5.56 -5.82
N GLY A 221 -37.70 6.24 -6.72
CA GLY A 221 -39.13 6.00 -6.97
C GLY A 221 -39.42 4.73 -7.76
N THR A 222 -38.39 3.98 -8.18
CA THR A 222 -38.53 2.76 -8.99
C THR A 222 -38.48 1.49 -8.14
N GLY A 223 -39.03 0.38 -8.66
CA GLY A 223 -39.00 -0.88 -7.94
C GLY A 223 -37.58 -1.45 -7.84
N VAL A 224 -37.11 -1.74 -6.63
CA VAL A 224 -35.78 -2.36 -6.38
C VAL A 224 -35.58 -3.67 -7.16
N HIS A 225 -36.65 -4.46 -7.35
CA HIS A 225 -36.61 -5.69 -8.15
C HIS A 225 -36.73 -5.44 -9.66
N GLU A 226 -37.19 -4.27 -10.09
CA GLU A 226 -37.33 -3.92 -11.51
C GLU A 226 -35.99 -3.47 -12.09
N CYS A 227 -35.20 -2.71 -11.32
CA CYS A 227 -33.93 -2.13 -11.75
C CYS A 227 -32.83 -2.29 -10.68
N PRO A 228 -32.43 -3.52 -10.32
CA PRO A 228 -31.51 -3.76 -9.19
C PRO A 228 -30.13 -3.13 -9.38
N PHE A 229 -29.57 -3.18 -10.58
CA PHE A 229 -28.26 -2.58 -10.88
C PHE A 229 -28.28 -1.05 -10.84
N LEU A 230 -29.40 -0.43 -11.23
CA LEU A 230 -29.57 1.01 -11.07
C LEU A 230 -29.57 1.41 -9.58
N HIS A 231 -30.24 0.65 -8.72
CA HIS A 231 -30.22 0.89 -7.28
C HIS A 231 -28.83 0.69 -6.68
N ALA A 232 -28.12 -0.34 -7.12
CA ALA A 232 -26.72 -0.56 -6.73
C ALA A 232 -25.83 0.64 -7.11
N ARG A 233 -25.97 1.15 -8.34
CA ARG A 233 -25.22 2.32 -8.81
C ARG A 233 -25.59 3.59 -8.07
N VAL A 234 -26.86 3.77 -7.69
CA VAL A 234 -27.30 4.91 -6.89
C VAL A 234 -26.62 4.91 -5.51
N PHE A 235 -26.52 3.75 -4.84
CA PHE A 235 -25.77 3.65 -3.58
C PHE A 235 -24.30 4.08 -3.76
N PHE A 236 -23.65 3.60 -4.82
CA PHE A 236 -22.26 3.92 -5.12
C PHE A 236 -22.03 5.41 -5.43
N ILE A 237 -22.93 6.05 -6.18
CA ILE A 237 -22.84 7.49 -6.46
C ILE A 237 -22.97 8.32 -5.20
N VAL A 238 -23.88 7.93 -4.30
CA VAL A 238 -24.07 8.65 -3.04
C VAL A 238 -22.81 8.59 -2.17
N SER A 239 -22.09 7.47 -2.17
CA SER A 239 -20.84 7.37 -1.40
C SER A 239 -19.74 8.24 -2.01
N LYS A 240 -19.53 8.18 -3.34
CA LYS A 240 -18.52 8.98 -4.04
C LYS A 240 -18.76 10.50 -3.97
N PHE A 241 -20.02 10.95 -4.06
CA PHE A 241 -20.36 12.39 -4.11
C PHE A 241 -20.94 12.95 -2.81
N ARG A 242 -20.69 12.28 -1.68
CA ARG A 242 -21.20 12.65 -0.35
C ARG A 242 -20.97 14.13 -0.01
N SER A 243 -19.78 14.65 -0.33
CA SER A 243 -19.37 16.04 -0.05
C SER A 243 -20.14 17.09 -0.87
N LEU A 244 -20.75 16.69 -1.99
CA LEU A 244 -21.50 17.59 -2.88
C LEU A 244 -23.02 17.56 -2.65
N ILE A 245 -23.55 16.46 -2.13
CA ILE A 245 -24.99 16.30 -1.88
C ILE A 245 -25.37 16.76 -0.46
N ASN A 246 -26.67 17.00 -0.23
CA ASN A 246 -27.17 17.37 1.08
C ASN A 246 -26.96 16.24 2.08
N GLN A 247 -26.48 16.61 3.27
CA GLN A 247 -26.32 15.71 4.40
C GLN A 247 -27.57 14.87 4.68
N ARG A 248 -28.78 15.45 4.62
CA ARG A 248 -30.03 14.69 4.85
C ARG A 248 -30.22 13.58 3.82
N THR A 249 -29.91 13.85 2.55
CA THR A 249 -29.99 12.88 1.46
C THR A 249 -29.01 11.75 1.73
N SER A 250 -27.74 12.08 2.01
CA SER A 250 -26.70 11.09 2.36
C SER A 250 -27.11 10.19 3.53
N GLU A 251 -27.65 10.77 4.62
CA GLU A 251 -28.13 10.02 5.80
C GLU A 251 -29.32 9.09 5.45
N GLN A 252 -30.22 9.51 4.56
CA GLN A 252 -31.33 8.66 4.09
C GLN A 252 -30.82 7.45 3.30
N PHE A 253 -29.80 7.64 2.46
CA PHE A 253 -29.20 6.54 1.70
C PHE A 253 -28.38 5.61 2.55
N LEU A 254 -27.66 6.14 3.53
CA LEU A 254 -26.98 5.34 4.54
C LEU A 254 -27.98 4.42 5.26
N TYR A 255 -29.12 4.94 5.69
CA TYR A 255 -30.18 4.13 6.27
C TYR A 255 -30.77 3.13 5.26
N GLY A 256 -30.99 3.56 4.01
CA GLY A 256 -31.45 2.70 2.92
C GLY A 256 -30.52 1.52 2.67
N ALA A 257 -29.20 1.74 2.71
CA ALA A 257 -28.19 0.70 2.55
C ALA A 257 -28.25 -0.28 3.72
N VAL A 258 -28.35 0.19 4.97
CA VAL A 258 -28.56 -0.67 6.15
C VAL A 258 -29.80 -1.54 6.00
N GLN A 259 -30.92 -0.97 5.53
CA GLN A 259 -32.15 -1.74 5.31
C GLN A 259 -32.01 -2.75 4.16
N ALA A 260 -31.27 -2.41 3.09
CA ALA A 260 -31.04 -3.30 1.97
C ALA A 260 -30.27 -4.56 2.37
N ILE A 261 -29.26 -4.45 3.25
CA ILE A 261 -28.53 -5.62 3.78
C ILE A 261 -29.49 -6.57 4.53
N ALA A 262 -30.38 -6.02 5.35
CA ALA A 262 -31.34 -6.78 6.15
C ALA A 262 -32.54 -7.35 5.36
N SER A 263 -32.76 -6.87 4.13
CA SER A 263 -33.95 -7.19 3.35
C SER A 263 -33.71 -8.29 2.31
N ASP A 264 -34.81 -8.87 1.82
CA ASP A 264 -34.80 -9.80 0.69
C ASP A 264 -34.78 -9.03 -0.64
N VAL A 265 -33.65 -8.39 -0.92
CA VAL A 265 -33.39 -7.65 -2.16
C VAL A 265 -32.40 -8.43 -3.05
N PRO A 266 -32.40 -8.20 -4.38
CA PRO A 266 -31.48 -8.87 -5.30
C PRO A 266 -30.00 -8.66 -4.92
N PRO A 267 -29.11 -9.64 -5.19
CA PRO A 267 -27.69 -9.55 -4.84
C PRO A 267 -26.97 -8.26 -5.29
N PRO A 268 -27.20 -7.71 -6.50
CA PRO A 268 -26.55 -6.45 -6.91
C PRO A 268 -26.83 -5.28 -5.97
N VAL A 269 -28.05 -5.23 -5.40
CA VAL A 269 -28.47 -4.18 -4.47
C VAL A 269 -27.71 -4.32 -3.15
N LYS A 270 -27.48 -5.55 -2.67
CA LYS A 270 -26.66 -5.81 -1.47
C LYS A 270 -25.21 -5.44 -1.70
N VAL A 271 -24.65 -5.77 -2.88
CA VAL A 271 -23.30 -5.38 -3.28
C VAL A 271 -23.14 -3.85 -3.27
N GLY A 272 -24.06 -3.12 -3.92
CA GLY A 272 -24.04 -1.66 -3.90
C GLY A 272 -24.20 -1.07 -2.50
N ALA A 273 -25.06 -1.67 -1.67
CA ALA A 273 -25.23 -1.28 -0.27
C ALA A 273 -23.96 -1.51 0.57
N CYS A 274 -23.26 -2.64 0.38
CA CYS A 274 -21.98 -2.92 1.02
C CYS A 274 -20.92 -1.87 0.65
N LYS A 275 -20.69 -1.63 -0.65
CA LYS A 275 -19.73 -0.62 -1.13
C LYS A 275 -20.05 0.78 -0.60
N ALA A 276 -21.33 1.14 -0.54
CA ALA A 276 -21.72 2.42 0.03
C ALA A 276 -21.50 2.48 1.55
N LEU A 277 -21.77 1.39 2.28
CA LEU A 277 -21.58 1.34 3.73
C LEU A 277 -20.11 1.40 4.12
N SER A 278 -19.21 0.71 3.41
CA SER A 278 -17.77 0.74 3.72
C SER A 278 -17.20 2.16 3.65
N GLN A 279 -17.67 2.97 2.69
CA GLN A 279 -17.26 4.37 2.52
C GLN A 279 -18.03 5.36 3.42
N LEU A 280 -19.34 5.17 3.61
CA LEU A 280 -20.17 6.15 4.33
C LEU A 280 -20.08 6.02 5.86
N LEU A 281 -19.88 4.80 6.39
CA LEU A 281 -19.87 4.56 7.84
C LEU A 281 -18.72 5.25 8.58
N PRO A 282 -17.45 5.21 8.11
CA PRO A 282 -16.32 5.83 8.81
C PRO A 282 -16.51 7.32 9.06
N GLU A 283 -17.13 8.02 8.12
CA GLU A 283 -17.31 9.47 8.18
C GLU A 283 -18.66 9.91 8.76
N SER A 284 -19.50 8.96 9.17
CA SER A 284 -20.86 9.24 9.64
C SER A 284 -20.93 9.72 11.09
N LYS A 285 -21.85 10.66 11.36
CA LYS A 285 -22.10 11.12 12.73
C LYS A 285 -22.62 9.96 13.58
N GLN A 286 -21.98 9.72 14.73
CA GLN A 286 -22.31 8.60 15.61
C GLN A 286 -23.80 8.58 15.97
N ASP A 287 -24.40 9.73 16.31
CA ASP A 287 -25.82 9.82 16.70
C ASP A 287 -26.80 9.27 15.64
N VAL A 288 -26.42 9.31 14.36
CA VAL A 288 -27.24 8.82 13.25
C VAL A 288 -27.17 7.30 13.12
N ILE A 289 -25.98 6.73 13.32
CA ILE A 289 -25.73 5.29 13.08
C ILE A 289 -25.98 4.42 14.29
N GLN A 290 -25.76 4.93 15.50
CA GLN A 290 -25.89 4.16 16.74
C GLN A 290 -27.24 3.42 16.88
N PRO A 291 -28.41 3.98 16.52
CA PRO A 291 -29.69 3.25 16.60
C PRO A 291 -29.79 2.03 15.68
N HIS A 292 -28.96 1.95 14.65
CA HIS A 292 -29.06 0.97 13.56
C HIS A 292 -27.88 -0.02 13.52
N ILE A 293 -26.76 0.30 14.16
CA ILE A 293 -25.50 -0.44 14.00
C ILE A 293 -25.60 -1.90 14.47
N MET A 294 -26.31 -2.18 15.56
CA MET A 294 -26.55 -3.56 16.01
C MET A 294 -27.32 -4.39 14.97
N GLY A 295 -28.36 -3.80 14.35
CA GLY A 295 -29.14 -4.48 13.31
C GLY A 295 -28.31 -4.73 12.06
N LEU A 296 -27.50 -3.75 11.65
CA LEU A 296 -26.57 -3.87 10.54
C LEU A 296 -25.57 -5.01 10.78
N LEU A 297 -24.89 -5.01 11.93
CA LEU A 297 -23.88 -6.01 12.26
C LEU A 297 -24.45 -7.44 12.24
N LEU A 298 -25.64 -7.65 12.78
CA LEU A 298 -26.31 -8.96 12.72
C LEU A 298 -26.66 -9.38 11.28
N SER A 299 -27.11 -8.43 10.46
CA SER A 299 -27.47 -8.70 9.06
C SER A 299 -26.22 -8.98 8.21
N LEU A 300 -25.11 -8.29 8.47
CA LEU A 300 -23.81 -8.57 7.84
C LEU A 300 -23.27 -9.93 8.24
N VAL A 301 -23.42 -10.36 9.50
CA VAL A 301 -23.07 -11.72 9.93
C VAL A 301 -23.87 -12.79 9.20
N ASP A 302 -25.16 -12.55 8.97
CA ASP A 302 -25.99 -13.48 8.20
C ASP A 302 -25.66 -13.47 6.70
N LEU A 303 -25.25 -12.32 6.16
CA LEU A 303 -24.77 -12.18 4.78
C LEU A 303 -23.41 -12.86 4.59
N LEU A 304 -22.50 -12.74 5.56
CA LEU A 304 -21.17 -13.37 5.58
C LEU A 304 -21.25 -14.89 5.41
N ARG A 305 -22.27 -15.53 5.97
CA ARG A 305 -22.51 -16.98 5.83
C ARG A 305 -22.93 -17.41 4.42
N GLN A 306 -23.34 -16.45 3.58
CA GLN A 306 -23.79 -16.68 2.21
C GLN A 306 -22.73 -16.21 1.18
N ALA A 307 -21.74 -15.43 1.62
CA ALA A 307 -20.68 -14.90 0.79
C ALA A 307 -19.57 -15.94 0.57
N SER A 308 -18.90 -15.85 -0.57
CA SER A 308 -17.69 -16.60 -0.91
C SER A 308 -16.79 -15.73 -1.78
N ASP A 309 -15.51 -16.07 -1.90
CA ASP A 309 -14.59 -15.46 -2.87
C ASP A 309 -14.65 -13.91 -2.83
N GLU A 310 -14.95 -13.23 -3.94
CA GLU A 310 -15.01 -11.77 -4.07
C GLU A 310 -16.09 -11.12 -3.19
N THR A 311 -17.26 -11.76 -3.05
CA THR A 311 -18.29 -11.23 -2.14
C THR A 311 -17.92 -11.37 -0.67
N LEU A 312 -17.04 -12.31 -0.32
CA LEU A 312 -16.56 -12.47 1.05
C LEU A 312 -15.67 -11.29 1.45
N HIS A 313 -14.74 -10.87 0.58
CA HIS A 313 -13.92 -9.66 0.76
C HIS A 313 -14.80 -8.43 1.05
N LEU A 314 -15.76 -8.16 0.16
CA LEU A 314 -16.67 -7.02 0.28
C LEU A 314 -17.47 -7.02 1.59
N VAL A 315 -17.94 -8.19 2.04
CA VAL A 315 -18.71 -8.30 3.29
C VAL A 315 -17.81 -8.11 4.51
N LEU A 316 -16.57 -8.62 4.48
CA LEU A 316 -15.58 -8.42 5.56
C LEU A 316 -15.18 -6.94 5.67
N GLU A 317 -14.90 -6.27 4.56
CA GLU A 317 -14.61 -4.82 4.50
C GLU A 317 -15.78 -4.01 5.08
N THR A 318 -17.01 -4.32 4.65
CA THR A 318 -18.22 -3.65 5.17
C THR A 318 -18.39 -3.90 6.67
N LEU A 319 -18.09 -5.11 7.14
CA LEU A 319 -18.16 -5.46 8.56
C LEU A 319 -17.08 -4.73 9.37
N GLN A 320 -15.87 -4.58 8.83
CA GLN A 320 -14.79 -3.81 9.44
C GLN A 320 -15.22 -2.35 9.65
N ALA A 321 -15.78 -1.71 8.61
CA ALA A 321 -16.31 -0.34 8.69
C ALA A 321 -17.46 -0.23 9.72
N ALA A 322 -18.36 -1.22 9.76
CA ALA A 322 -19.45 -1.25 10.73
C ALA A 322 -18.96 -1.44 12.18
N VAL A 323 -17.93 -2.26 12.42
CA VAL A 323 -17.32 -2.41 13.75
C VAL A 323 -16.67 -1.10 14.20
N LYS A 324 -15.91 -0.44 13.32
CA LYS A 324 -15.31 0.88 13.58
C LYS A 324 -16.39 1.93 13.94
N ALA A 325 -17.54 1.92 13.24
CA ALA A 325 -18.66 2.81 13.54
C ALA A 325 -19.41 2.47 14.85
N GLY A 326 -19.38 1.21 15.31
CA GLY A 326 -20.14 0.69 16.46
C GLY A 326 -19.80 1.29 17.82
N HIS A 327 -18.56 1.72 18.05
CA HIS A 327 -18.07 2.33 19.30
C HIS A 327 -18.63 1.67 20.58
N SER A 328 -19.58 2.31 21.25
CA SER A 328 -20.17 1.87 22.54
C SER A 328 -20.89 0.51 22.48
N GLN A 329 -21.36 0.10 21.30
CA GLN A 329 -22.09 -1.15 21.12
C GLN A 329 -21.17 -2.34 20.81
N SER A 330 -19.91 -2.07 20.45
CA SER A 330 -18.94 -3.08 20.03
C SER A 330 -18.72 -4.15 21.11
N THR A 331 -18.73 -3.80 22.40
CA THR A 331 -18.59 -4.78 23.48
C THR A 331 -19.76 -5.78 23.55
N SER A 332 -20.97 -5.36 23.19
CA SER A 332 -22.16 -6.22 23.28
C SER A 332 -22.23 -7.24 22.14
N ILE A 333 -21.68 -6.87 20.97
CA ILE A 333 -21.73 -7.66 19.74
C ILE A 333 -20.46 -8.50 19.50
N GLU A 334 -19.32 -8.08 20.07
CA GLU A 334 -18.07 -8.85 20.09
C GLU A 334 -18.27 -10.36 20.38
N PRO A 335 -19.01 -10.81 21.42
CA PRO A 335 -19.17 -12.25 21.69
C PRO A 335 -19.92 -13.03 20.59
N ILE A 336 -20.57 -12.33 19.66
CA ILE A 336 -21.27 -12.92 18.51
C ILE A 336 -20.37 -12.89 17.28
N ILE A 337 -19.73 -11.75 16.99
CA ILE A 337 -18.94 -11.57 15.75
C ILE A 337 -17.60 -12.29 15.85
N SER A 338 -16.84 -12.11 16.93
CA SER A 338 -15.46 -12.62 17.01
C SER A 338 -15.36 -14.12 16.73
N PRO A 339 -16.22 -15.01 17.29
CA PRO A 339 -16.16 -16.44 16.99
C PRO A 339 -16.42 -16.78 15.52
N ILE A 340 -17.26 -15.98 14.85
CA ILE A 340 -17.60 -16.20 13.43
C ILE A 340 -16.41 -15.79 12.56
N ILE A 341 -15.83 -14.63 12.82
CA ILE A 341 -14.66 -14.14 12.07
C ILE A 341 -13.43 -15.02 12.30
N LEU A 342 -13.20 -15.48 13.53
CA LEU A 342 -12.14 -16.46 13.82
C LEU A 342 -12.34 -17.76 13.05
N ASN A 343 -13.58 -18.21 12.86
CA ASN A 343 -13.86 -19.39 12.07
C ASN A 343 -13.66 -19.14 10.56
N VAL A 344 -14.05 -17.98 10.04
CA VAL A 344 -13.76 -17.59 8.64
C VAL A 344 -12.24 -17.55 8.42
N TRP A 345 -11.52 -16.83 9.28
CA TRP A 345 -10.06 -16.77 9.25
C TRP A 345 -9.42 -18.16 9.27
N ALA A 346 -9.83 -19.04 10.19
CA ALA A 346 -9.26 -20.39 10.29
C ALA A 346 -9.56 -21.27 9.06
N GLN A 347 -10.70 -21.07 8.39
CA GLN A 347 -11.06 -21.78 7.16
C GLN A 347 -10.26 -21.27 5.94
N HIS A 348 -9.85 -20.01 5.95
CA HIS A 348 -9.16 -19.33 4.86
C HIS A 348 -7.73 -18.92 5.20
N VAL A 349 -7.10 -19.52 6.22
CA VAL A 349 -5.75 -19.14 6.68
C VAL A 349 -4.65 -19.35 5.62
N SER A 350 -4.91 -20.17 4.60
CA SER A 350 -4.00 -20.37 3.46
C SER A 350 -4.28 -19.44 2.28
N ASP A 351 -5.36 -18.66 2.33
CA ASP A 351 -5.70 -17.62 1.36
C ASP A 351 -5.24 -16.27 1.93
N PRO A 352 -4.14 -15.69 1.43
CA PRO A 352 -3.57 -14.49 2.02
C PRO A 352 -4.55 -13.31 1.99
N PHE A 353 -5.36 -13.17 0.94
CA PHE A 353 -6.26 -12.03 0.80
C PHE A 353 -7.43 -12.12 1.81
N ILE A 354 -8.12 -13.27 1.87
CA ILE A 354 -9.26 -13.43 2.78
C ILE A 354 -8.78 -13.46 4.24
N SER A 355 -7.60 -14.03 4.49
CA SER A 355 -7.02 -14.07 5.84
C SER A 355 -6.76 -12.67 6.38
N ILE A 356 -6.19 -11.78 5.55
CA ILE A 356 -5.94 -10.38 5.90
C ILE A 356 -7.24 -9.66 6.25
N ASP A 357 -8.27 -9.73 5.39
CA ASP A 357 -9.56 -9.08 5.65
C ASP A 357 -10.20 -9.56 6.97
N ALA A 358 -10.11 -10.85 7.26
CA ALA A 358 -10.63 -11.40 8.51
C ALA A 358 -9.84 -10.91 9.72
N VAL A 359 -8.50 -10.83 9.63
CA VAL A 359 -7.63 -10.26 10.68
C VAL A 359 -7.93 -8.77 10.87
N GLU A 360 -8.16 -8.02 9.80
CA GLU A 360 -8.51 -6.61 9.83
C GLU A 360 -9.84 -6.35 10.57
N VAL A 361 -10.84 -7.21 10.38
CA VAL A 361 -12.08 -7.16 11.19
C VAL A 361 -11.78 -7.44 12.66
N LEU A 362 -10.93 -8.43 12.97
CA LEU A 362 -10.53 -8.74 14.36
C LEU A 362 -9.73 -7.58 14.99
N GLU A 363 -8.91 -6.88 14.21
CA GLU A 363 -8.19 -5.70 14.64
C GLU A 363 -9.13 -4.52 14.89
N ALA A 364 -10.13 -4.30 14.02
CA ALA A 364 -11.18 -3.32 14.27
C ALA A 364 -11.94 -3.62 15.57
N ILE A 365 -12.20 -4.90 15.88
CA ILE A 365 -12.79 -5.33 17.15
C ILE A 365 -11.83 -5.07 18.30
N LYS A 366 -10.54 -5.43 18.18
CA LYS A 366 -9.50 -5.18 19.20
C LYS A 366 -9.44 -3.70 19.58
N ASN A 367 -9.46 -2.82 18.58
CA ASN A 367 -9.34 -1.37 18.75
C ASN A 367 -10.65 -0.72 19.24
N ALA A 368 -11.78 -1.44 19.20
CA ALA A 368 -13.03 -0.94 19.72
C ALA A 368 -13.03 -0.83 21.26
N PRO A 369 -13.62 0.23 21.85
CA PRO A 369 -13.62 0.43 23.29
C PRO A 369 -14.18 -0.77 24.07
N GLY A 370 -13.39 -1.30 25.00
CA GLY A 370 -13.80 -2.40 25.89
C GLY A 370 -13.71 -3.81 25.29
N CYS A 371 -13.31 -3.97 24.03
CA CYS A 371 -13.36 -5.26 23.33
C CYS A 371 -12.09 -6.11 23.42
N ILE A 372 -10.90 -5.52 23.63
CA ILE A 372 -9.63 -6.24 23.66
C ILE A 372 -9.60 -7.41 24.67
N ARG A 373 -10.01 -7.20 25.92
CA ARG A 373 -9.99 -8.26 26.96
C ARG A 373 -10.97 -9.40 26.64
N PRO A 374 -12.24 -9.12 26.28
CA PRO A 374 -13.16 -10.15 25.77
C PRO A 374 -12.58 -10.94 24.60
N LEU A 375 -12.03 -10.25 23.59
CA LEU A 375 -11.48 -10.87 22.39
C LEU A 375 -10.32 -11.83 22.75
N VAL A 376 -9.35 -11.34 23.52
CA VAL A 376 -8.20 -12.14 24.00
C VAL A 376 -8.66 -13.38 24.77
N SER A 377 -9.67 -13.24 25.64
CA SER A 377 -10.19 -14.37 26.42
C SER A 377 -10.77 -15.52 25.56
N ARG A 378 -11.17 -15.23 24.30
CA ARG A 378 -11.71 -16.22 23.35
C ARG A 378 -10.63 -16.81 22.47
N ILE A 379 -9.72 -15.96 22.00
CA ILE A 379 -8.66 -16.35 21.07
C ILE A 379 -7.62 -17.23 21.78
N LEU A 380 -7.19 -16.80 22.96
CA LEU A 380 -5.99 -17.32 23.60
C LEU A 380 -6.05 -18.81 23.96
N PRO A 381 -7.16 -19.39 24.46
CA PRO A 381 -7.23 -20.83 24.72
C PRO A 381 -7.10 -21.68 23.45
N THR A 382 -7.68 -21.22 22.35
CA THR A 382 -7.63 -21.93 21.06
C THR A 382 -6.23 -21.87 20.46
N ILE A 383 -5.62 -20.67 20.42
CA ILE A 383 -4.25 -20.51 19.93
C ILE A 383 -3.27 -21.30 20.80
N GLY A 384 -3.39 -21.23 22.13
CA GLY A 384 -2.55 -22.01 23.03
C GLY A 384 -2.57 -23.51 22.67
N SER A 385 -3.76 -24.08 22.44
CA SER A 385 -3.89 -25.48 22.02
C SER A 385 -3.32 -25.77 20.62
N ILE A 386 -3.33 -24.80 19.71
CA ILE A 386 -2.73 -24.93 18.37
C ILE A 386 -1.21 -25.01 18.51
N LEU A 387 -0.62 -24.05 19.24
CA LEU A 387 0.83 -23.92 19.43
C LEU A 387 1.45 -25.01 20.32
N GLU A 388 0.66 -25.66 21.18
CA GLU A 388 1.13 -26.85 21.93
C GLU A 388 1.39 -28.07 21.03
N LYS A 389 0.77 -28.12 19.84
CA LYS A 389 0.83 -29.28 18.93
C LYS A 389 1.06 -28.84 17.48
N PRO A 390 2.14 -28.09 17.19
CA PRO A 390 2.32 -27.43 15.88
C PRO A 390 2.34 -28.45 14.74
N LYS A 391 3.03 -29.59 14.93
CA LYS A 391 3.15 -30.67 13.94
C LYS A 391 1.84 -31.39 13.58
N LEU A 392 0.76 -31.15 14.32
CA LEU A 392 -0.56 -31.75 14.07
C LEU A 392 -1.54 -30.78 13.41
N GLN A 393 -1.14 -29.53 13.18
CA GLN A 393 -2.01 -28.50 12.63
C GLN A 393 -1.97 -28.50 11.09
N PRO A 394 -3.03 -27.98 10.43
CA PRO A 394 -2.99 -27.66 9.01
C PRO A 394 -1.88 -26.67 8.67
N ILE A 395 -1.44 -26.70 7.40
CA ILE A 395 -0.44 -25.77 6.86
C ILE A 395 -0.94 -24.33 7.02
N GLY A 396 -0.06 -23.42 7.44
CA GLY A 396 -0.36 -22.01 7.66
C GLY A 396 -1.03 -21.68 9.00
N LEU A 397 -1.71 -22.64 9.66
CA LEU A 397 -2.47 -22.34 10.88
C LEU A 397 -1.58 -21.93 12.06
N VAL A 398 -0.39 -22.54 12.20
CA VAL A 398 0.57 -22.17 13.26
C VAL A 398 1.11 -20.77 13.03
N ALA A 399 1.62 -20.49 11.82
CA ALA A 399 2.14 -19.19 11.42
C ALA A 399 1.08 -18.09 11.58
N GLY A 400 -0.10 -18.27 10.99
CA GLY A 400 -1.19 -17.30 11.13
C GLY A 400 -1.68 -17.12 12.58
N SER A 401 -1.61 -18.15 13.42
CA SER A 401 -1.94 -17.99 14.85
C SER A 401 -0.92 -17.10 15.57
N LEU A 402 0.35 -17.15 15.18
CA LEU A 402 1.39 -16.28 15.72
C LEU A 402 1.18 -14.84 15.23
N ASP A 403 0.80 -14.63 13.97
CA ASP A 403 0.45 -13.29 13.46
C ASP A 403 -0.76 -12.71 14.16
N LEU A 404 -1.79 -13.52 14.39
CA LEU A 404 -2.97 -13.09 15.13
C LEU A 404 -2.60 -12.68 16.57
N LEU A 405 -1.64 -13.36 17.21
CA LEU A 405 -1.08 -12.92 18.50
C LEU A 405 -0.27 -11.63 18.36
N THR A 406 0.56 -11.49 17.34
CA THR A 406 1.34 -10.26 17.06
C THR A 406 0.41 -9.06 16.89
N MET A 407 -0.66 -9.21 16.09
CA MET A 407 -1.71 -8.20 15.94
C MET A 407 -2.35 -7.86 17.29
N ILE A 408 -2.68 -8.85 18.13
CA ILE A 408 -3.25 -8.62 19.47
C ILE A 408 -2.29 -7.81 20.35
N LEU A 409 -0.98 -8.09 20.28
CA LEU A 409 0.05 -7.49 21.12
C LEU A 409 0.36 -6.03 20.76
N LYS A 410 0.20 -5.63 19.49
CA LYS A 410 0.42 -4.24 19.03
C LYS A 410 -0.42 -3.26 19.87
N ASN A 411 0.22 -2.32 20.58
CA ASN A 411 -0.44 -1.37 21.48
C ASN A 411 -1.32 -2.00 22.60
N ALA A 412 -1.05 -3.24 23.02
CA ALA A 412 -1.85 -3.92 24.03
C ALA A 412 -1.59 -3.43 25.47
N PRO A 413 -2.61 -3.42 26.36
CA PRO A 413 -2.42 -3.22 27.79
C PRO A 413 -1.54 -4.31 28.42
N ALA A 414 -0.78 -3.96 29.46
CA ALA A 414 0.14 -4.88 30.13
C ALA A 414 -0.53 -6.17 30.65
N ASP A 415 -1.80 -6.11 31.09
CA ASP A 415 -2.54 -7.30 31.52
C ASP A 415 -2.85 -8.27 30.38
N VAL A 416 -3.06 -7.75 29.16
CA VAL A 416 -3.24 -8.57 27.95
C VAL A 416 -1.92 -9.20 27.53
N VAL A 417 -0.83 -8.43 27.50
CA VAL A 417 0.51 -8.96 27.19
C VAL A 417 0.89 -10.08 28.16
N LYS A 418 0.62 -9.88 29.46
CA LYS A 418 0.86 -10.88 30.48
C LYS A 418 0.04 -12.15 30.27
N ALA A 419 -1.25 -12.03 29.90
CA ALA A 419 -2.07 -13.19 29.60
C ALA A 419 -1.52 -14.00 28.41
N VAL A 420 -1.14 -13.31 27.33
CA VAL A 420 -0.51 -13.93 26.15
C VAL A 420 0.79 -14.64 26.56
N PHE A 421 1.63 -13.97 27.36
CA PHE A 421 2.85 -14.56 27.89
C PHE A 421 2.58 -15.84 28.68
N GLU A 422 1.67 -15.80 29.65
CA GLU A 422 1.34 -16.94 30.52
C GLU A 422 0.85 -18.16 29.72
N THR A 423 0.24 -17.94 28.55
CA THR A 423 -0.33 -19.03 27.72
C THR A 423 0.61 -19.50 26.61
N CYS A 424 1.29 -18.59 25.91
CA CYS A 424 1.96 -18.89 24.65
C CYS A 424 3.48 -18.69 24.67
N PHE A 425 4.08 -18.02 25.66
CA PHE A 425 5.50 -17.67 25.63
C PHE A 425 6.42 -18.88 25.43
N ASN A 426 6.19 -19.96 26.18
CA ASN A 426 7.02 -21.16 26.11
C ASN A 426 6.86 -21.90 24.78
N THR A 427 5.64 -21.98 24.23
CA THR A 427 5.39 -22.65 22.96
C THR A 427 5.95 -21.83 21.80
N THR A 428 5.84 -20.50 21.82
CA THR A 428 6.49 -19.60 20.85
C THR A 428 8.01 -19.80 20.84
N ILE A 429 8.66 -19.86 22.01
CA ILE A 429 10.10 -20.15 22.09
C ILE A 429 10.42 -21.53 21.53
N GLN A 430 9.63 -22.55 21.87
CA GLN A 430 9.85 -23.91 21.38
C GLN A 430 9.74 -23.97 19.85
N ILE A 431 8.77 -23.27 19.24
CA ILE A 431 8.61 -23.20 17.78
C ILE A 431 9.87 -22.62 17.13
N ILE A 432 10.42 -21.52 17.64
CA ILE A 432 11.66 -20.94 17.08
C ILE A 432 12.85 -21.90 17.21
N LEU A 433 12.94 -22.63 18.32
CA LEU A 433 14.05 -23.55 18.59
C LEU A 433 13.97 -24.86 17.79
N GLU A 434 12.76 -25.35 17.49
CA GLU A 434 12.53 -26.71 16.97
C GLU A 434 11.91 -26.77 15.58
N SER A 435 11.30 -25.69 15.07
CA SER A 435 10.69 -25.70 13.74
C SER A 435 11.74 -25.61 12.63
N ASP A 436 11.40 -26.23 11.51
CA ASP A 436 12.12 -26.15 10.24
C ASP A 436 11.31 -25.37 9.18
N ASP A 437 10.09 -24.93 9.52
CA ASP A 437 9.25 -24.09 8.66
C ASP A 437 9.61 -22.61 8.84
N HIS A 438 9.96 -21.94 7.75
CA HIS A 438 10.43 -20.56 7.83
C HIS A 438 9.34 -19.58 8.24
N GLY A 439 8.08 -19.78 7.82
CA GLY A 439 6.96 -18.93 8.22
C GLY A 439 6.69 -19.07 9.71
N GLU A 440 6.61 -20.29 10.23
CA GLU A 440 6.46 -20.50 11.67
C GLU A 440 7.58 -19.82 12.49
N MET A 441 8.83 -19.93 12.04
CA MET A 441 9.97 -19.30 12.72
C MET A 441 9.92 -17.77 12.68
N GLN A 442 9.59 -17.19 11.52
CA GLN A 442 9.49 -15.74 11.31
C GLN A 442 8.41 -15.16 12.22
N ASN A 443 7.18 -15.66 12.08
CA ASN A 443 6.01 -15.18 12.79
C ASN A 443 6.15 -15.41 14.31
N ALA A 444 6.81 -16.51 14.72
CA ALA A 444 7.12 -16.73 16.14
C ALA A 444 8.16 -15.74 16.68
N THR A 445 9.16 -15.39 15.87
CA THR A 445 10.20 -14.42 16.23
C THR A 445 9.58 -13.03 16.43
N GLU A 446 8.69 -12.61 15.54
CA GLU A 446 7.96 -11.36 15.66
C GLU A 446 6.99 -11.35 16.85
N CYS A 447 6.21 -12.41 17.01
CA CYS A 447 5.32 -12.57 18.16
C CYS A 447 6.11 -12.45 19.47
N LEU A 448 7.28 -13.09 19.54
CA LEU A 448 8.16 -12.98 20.69
C LEU A 448 8.70 -11.54 20.87
N ALA A 449 9.11 -10.87 19.79
CA ALA A 449 9.54 -9.47 19.84
C ALA A 449 8.42 -8.55 20.37
N ALA A 450 7.16 -8.76 19.95
CA ALA A 450 6.00 -8.02 20.43
C ALA A 450 5.69 -8.29 21.92
N ILE A 451 5.84 -9.54 22.37
CA ILE A 451 5.74 -9.91 23.80
C ILE A 451 6.79 -9.13 24.62
N LEU A 452 8.03 -9.03 24.13
CA LEU A 452 9.11 -8.29 24.80
C LEU A 452 8.84 -6.79 24.86
N SER A 453 8.40 -6.19 23.74
CA SER A 453 8.05 -4.76 23.65
C SER A 453 6.95 -4.38 24.65
N GLY A 454 5.89 -5.19 24.72
CA GLY A 454 4.78 -4.95 25.62
C GLY A 454 5.09 -5.26 27.10
N GLY A 455 5.85 -6.32 27.36
CA GLY A 455 6.15 -6.79 28.73
C GLY A 455 7.31 -6.06 29.40
N ARG A 456 8.24 -5.51 28.63
CA ARG A 456 9.41 -4.74 29.08
C ARG A 456 10.14 -5.44 30.22
N GLN A 457 10.66 -4.68 31.19
CA GLN A 457 11.38 -5.21 32.36
C GLN A 457 10.55 -6.13 33.26
N GLU A 458 9.23 -5.94 33.33
CA GLU A 458 8.37 -6.76 34.20
C GLU A 458 8.29 -8.22 33.75
N LEU A 459 8.40 -8.47 32.45
CA LEU A 459 8.32 -9.80 31.84
C LEU A 459 9.29 -10.81 32.47
N LEU A 460 10.52 -10.40 32.77
CA LEU A 460 11.52 -11.31 33.33
C LEU A 460 11.07 -11.91 34.67
N SER A 461 10.22 -11.21 35.41
CA SER A 461 9.71 -11.65 36.72
C SER A 461 8.48 -12.56 36.64
N TRP A 462 7.84 -12.70 35.48
CA TRP A 462 6.54 -13.37 35.36
C TRP A 462 6.62 -14.90 35.51
N GLU A 463 7.71 -15.55 35.09
CA GLU A 463 7.95 -17.00 35.33
C GLU A 463 8.68 -17.30 36.65
N GLY A 464 8.98 -16.27 37.46
CA GLY A 464 9.55 -16.39 38.80
C GLY A 464 11.09 -16.34 38.88
N ASP A 465 11.83 -16.90 37.92
CA ASP A 465 13.30 -16.79 37.85
C ASP A 465 13.74 -15.95 36.63
N PRO A 466 14.06 -14.65 36.83
CA PRO A 466 14.54 -13.76 35.77
C PRO A 466 15.74 -14.30 35.00
N GLY A 467 16.66 -15.02 35.66
CA GLY A 467 17.86 -15.55 35.02
C GLY A 467 17.54 -16.71 34.06
N HIS A 468 16.58 -17.56 34.43
CA HIS A 468 16.10 -18.64 33.56
C HIS A 468 15.32 -18.10 32.36
N THR A 469 14.44 -17.11 32.57
CA THR A 469 13.72 -16.44 31.48
C THR A 469 14.70 -15.80 30.50
N MET A 470 15.69 -15.05 31.01
CA MET A 470 16.72 -14.42 30.18
C MET A 470 17.52 -15.45 29.38
N LYS A 471 17.84 -16.60 29.99
CA LYS A 471 18.54 -17.69 29.29
C LYS A 471 17.74 -18.21 28.10
N LYS A 472 16.42 -18.43 28.24
CA LYS A 472 15.58 -18.88 27.11
C LYS A 472 15.60 -17.89 25.95
N LEU A 473 15.55 -16.58 26.25
CA LEU A 473 15.63 -15.52 25.23
C LEU A 473 16.99 -15.54 24.52
N LEU A 474 18.08 -15.72 25.27
CA LEU A 474 19.42 -15.84 24.67
C LEU A 474 19.58 -17.12 23.84
N ASP A 475 18.94 -18.23 24.24
CA ASP A 475 18.93 -19.47 23.45
C ASP A 475 18.23 -19.25 22.08
N VAL A 476 17.14 -18.46 22.05
CA VAL A 476 16.48 -18.04 20.80
C VAL A 476 17.40 -17.20 19.93
N ALA A 477 18.04 -16.16 20.49
CA ALA A 477 19.01 -15.34 19.75
C ALA A 477 20.16 -16.21 19.20
N SER A 478 20.64 -17.19 19.97
CA SER A 478 21.68 -18.11 19.54
C SER A 478 21.24 -19.01 18.38
N ARG A 479 19.98 -19.45 18.35
CA ARG A 479 19.41 -20.25 17.25
C ARG A 479 19.29 -19.43 15.97
N LEU A 480 18.70 -18.24 16.06
CA LEU A 480 18.46 -17.36 14.90
C LEU A 480 19.77 -16.79 14.30
N LEU A 481 20.84 -16.69 15.11
CA LEU A 481 22.18 -16.30 14.66
C LEU A 481 23.08 -17.49 14.30
N ASP A 482 22.58 -18.72 14.28
CA ASP A 482 23.37 -19.89 13.87
C ASP A 482 23.79 -19.75 12.39
N PRO A 483 25.08 -19.78 12.06
CA PRO A 483 25.54 -19.69 10.67
C PRO A 483 25.06 -20.85 9.78
N ASN A 484 24.59 -21.96 10.36
CA ASN A 484 24.06 -23.11 9.60
C ASN A 484 22.55 -23.04 9.35
N LEU A 485 21.84 -22.12 10.01
CA LEU A 485 20.41 -21.92 9.78
C LEU A 485 20.21 -21.23 8.42
N GLU A 486 19.17 -21.60 7.69
CA GLU A 486 18.84 -20.90 6.44
C GLU A 486 18.53 -19.42 6.69
N SER A 487 18.83 -18.54 5.72
CA SER A 487 18.71 -17.09 5.94
C SER A 487 17.25 -16.62 6.06
N SER A 488 16.32 -17.29 5.36
CA SER A 488 14.88 -17.02 5.38
C SER A 488 14.30 -17.07 6.80
N GLY A 489 14.54 -18.15 7.56
CA GLY A 489 14.02 -18.33 8.92
C GLY A 489 14.55 -17.35 9.98
N SER A 490 15.44 -16.42 9.63
CA SER A 490 15.99 -15.41 10.55
C SER A 490 15.73 -13.98 10.12
N LEU A 491 14.82 -13.74 9.17
CA LEU A 491 14.58 -12.41 8.59
C LEU A 491 14.32 -11.34 9.68
N PHE A 492 13.52 -11.68 10.69
CA PHE A 492 13.12 -10.78 11.77
C PHE A 492 14.02 -10.81 13.02
N VAL A 493 15.17 -11.48 12.96
CA VAL A 493 16.09 -11.60 14.11
C VAL A 493 16.58 -10.24 14.61
N GLY A 494 16.74 -9.25 13.71
CA GLY A 494 17.24 -7.94 14.09
C GLY A 494 16.26 -7.17 14.95
N SER A 495 14.97 -7.17 14.60
CA SER A 495 13.92 -6.57 15.44
C SER A 495 13.87 -7.22 16.82
N TYR A 496 13.90 -8.56 16.87
CA TYR A 496 13.91 -9.30 18.13
C TYR A 496 15.11 -8.95 19.04
N ILE A 497 16.33 -8.95 18.50
CA ILE A 497 17.53 -8.61 19.30
C ILE A 497 17.50 -7.15 19.72
N LEU A 498 17.00 -6.26 18.88
CA LEU A 498 16.87 -4.85 19.23
C LEU A 498 15.94 -4.66 20.44
N GLN A 499 14.82 -5.39 20.51
CA GLN A 499 13.95 -5.41 21.69
C GLN A 499 14.71 -5.85 22.95
N LEU A 500 15.54 -6.89 22.86
CA LEU A 500 16.37 -7.33 24.00
C LEU A 500 17.32 -6.23 24.47
N ILE A 501 17.97 -5.53 23.54
CA ILE A 501 18.94 -4.47 23.84
C ILE A 501 18.27 -3.25 24.46
N LEU A 502 17.11 -2.85 23.93
CA LEU A 502 16.37 -1.67 24.39
C LEU A 502 15.73 -1.91 25.76
N HIS A 503 15.14 -3.07 25.97
CA HIS A 503 14.42 -3.37 27.21
C HIS A 503 15.29 -3.95 28.31
N TYR A 504 16.37 -4.68 28.00
CA TYR A 504 17.22 -5.37 28.99
C TYR A 504 18.72 -5.02 28.86
N PRO A 505 19.11 -3.73 28.85
CA PRO A 505 20.50 -3.35 28.63
C PRO A 505 21.46 -3.87 29.71
N SER A 506 20.99 -3.98 30.96
CA SER A 506 21.80 -4.48 32.08
C SER A 506 22.06 -5.98 31.97
N GLU A 507 21.04 -6.73 31.57
CA GLU A 507 21.08 -8.18 31.40
C GLU A 507 21.83 -8.58 30.12
N MET A 508 21.79 -7.74 29.08
CA MET A 508 22.52 -7.95 27.82
C MET A 508 24.00 -7.58 27.91
N SER A 509 24.39 -6.67 28.82
CA SER A 509 25.77 -6.19 28.97
C SER A 509 26.80 -7.34 29.13
N PRO A 510 26.60 -8.35 30.01
CA PRO A 510 27.51 -9.49 30.14
C PRO A 510 27.67 -10.33 28.87
N HIS A 511 26.69 -10.30 27.97
CA HIS A 511 26.62 -11.13 26.76
C HIS A 511 26.95 -10.37 25.47
N THR A 512 27.34 -9.09 25.58
CA THR A 512 27.59 -8.22 24.42
C THR A 512 28.70 -8.75 23.52
N ARG A 513 29.76 -9.33 24.11
CA ARG A 513 30.88 -9.92 23.36
C ARG A 513 30.42 -11.11 22.52
N GLU A 514 29.67 -12.03 23.12
CA GLU A 514 29.14 -13.22 22.48
C GLU A 514 28.13 -12.87 21.39
N LEU A 515 27.27 -11.90 21.65
CA LEU A 515 26.29 -11.39 20.69
C LEU A 515 26.99 -10.83 19.43
N ILE A 516 27.96 -9.93 19.60
CA ILE A 516 28.72 -9.38 18.48
C ILE A 516 29.41 -10.51 17.69
N ALA A 517 30.03 -11.47 18.37
CA ALA A 517 30.67 -12.60 17.71
C ALA A 517 29.67 -13.50 16.95
N ALA A 518 28.44 -13.64 17.43
CA ALA A 518 27.36 -14.35 16.73
C ALA A 518 26.86 -13.57 15.51
N ILE A 519 26.61 -12.26 15.67
CA ILE A 519 26.20 -11.36 14.57
C ILE A 519 27.24 -11.39 13.45
N VAL A 520 28.52 -11.25 13.76
CA VAL A 520 29.59 -11.27 12.74
C VAL A 520 29.61 -12.60 11.98
N ARG A 521 29.52 -13.74 12.69
CA ARG A 521 29.45 -15.06 12.03
C ARG A 521 28.20 -15.20 11.16
N ARG A 522 27.06 -14.68 11.62
CA ARG A 522 25.80 -14.69 10.86
C ARG A 522 25.91 -13.83 9.61
N MET A 523 26.40 -12.60 9.73
CA MET A 523 26.66 -11.72 8.57
C MET A 523 27.61 -12.35 7.56
N GLN A 524 28.60 -13.15 8.00
CA GLN A 524 29.54 -13.86 7.11
C GLN A 524 28.93 -15.06 6.38
N SER A 525 27.83 -15.61 6.90
CA SER A 525 27.18 -16.81 6.35
C SER A 525 25.91 -16.50 5.57
N CYS A 526 25.22 -15.39 5.85
CA CYS A 526 24.00 -15.03 5.13
C CYS A 526 24.28 -14.34 3.79
N GLU A 527 23.43 -14.61 2.81
CA GLU A 527 23.49 -14.02 1.46
C GLU A 527 22.43 -12.91 1.25
N ILE A 528 21.42 -12.85 2.11
CA ILE A 528 20.32 -11.88 2.03
C ILE A 528 20.80 -10.51 2.52
N ALA A 529 20.77 -9.49 1.65
CA ALA A 529 21.20 -8.12 1.96
C ALA A 529 20.37 -7.49 3.09
N GLY A 530 19.03 -7.61 3.04
CA GLY A 530 18.14 -7.10 4.09
C GLY A 530 18.46 -7.66 5.48
N LEU A 531 18.76 -8.97 5.58
CA LEU A 531 19.20 -9.56 6.85
C LEU A 531 20.52 -8.96 7.34
N LYS A 532 21.50 -8.73 6.45
CA LYS A 532 22.75 -8.06 6.84
C LYS A 532 22.51 -6.62 7.30
N SER A 533 21.63 -5.88 6.62
CA SER A 533 21.25 -4.52 6.97
C SER A 533 20.61 -4.48 8.37
N SER A 534 19.65 -5.37 8.64
CA SER A 534 19.02 -5.53 9.95
C SER A 534 20.03 -5.85 11.06
N LEU A 535 21.02 -6.71 10.79
CA LEU A 535 22.11 -7.02 11.74
C LEU A 535 23.07 -5.84 11.96
N VAL A 536 23.28 -4.99 10.95
CA VAL A 536 24.07 -3.75 11.06
C VAL A 536 23.38 -2.76 11.99
N VAL A 537 22.05 -2.64 11.95
CA VAL A 537 21.29 -1.78 12.87
C VAL A 537 21.54 -2.17 14.34
N ILE A 538 21.63 -3.46 14.65
CA ILE A 538 21.99 -3.93 16.00
C ILE A 538 23.39 -3.42 16.41
N LEU A 539 24.37 -3.54 15.52
CA LEU A 539 25.74 -3.07 15.79
C LEU A 539 25.79 -1.55 15.96
N ALA A 540 25.04 -0.80 15.14
CA ALA A 540 24.87 0.64 15.28
C ALA A 540 24.27 1.00 16.65
N ARG A 541 23.26 0.26 17.12
CA ARG A 541 22.70 0.48 18.45
C ARG A 541 23.69 0.19 19.58
N LEU A 542 24.53 -0.84 19.45
CA LEU A 542 25.61 -1.12 20.40
C LEU A 542 26.68 -0.03 20.46
N VAL A 543 26.94 0.68 19.34
CA VAL A 543 27.78 1.89 19.32
C VAL A 543 27.15 2.98 20.19
N HIS A 544 25.84 3.22 20.05
CA HIS A 544 25.11 4.21 20.86
C HIS A 544 25.10 3.88 22.35
N LEU A 545 24.93 2.61 22.72
CA LEU A 545 25.08 2.18 24.12
C LEU A 545 26.48 2.40 24.67
N SER A 546 27.48 2.46 23.80
CA SER A 546 28.86 2.77 24.14
C SER A 546 29.21 4.25 23.95
N ALA A 547 28.24 5.15 23.78
CA ALA A 547 28.49 6.57 23.45
C ALA A 547 29.39 7.31 24.46
N ALA A 548 29.41 6.88 25.73
CA ALA A 548 30.31 7.43 26.75
C ALA A 548 31.80 7.11 26.48
N ASP A 549 32.10 5.95 25.88
CA ASP A 549 33.44 5.57 25.41
C ASP A 549 33.35 4.58 24.23
N VAL A 550 33.16 5.13 23.02
CA VAL A 550 33.05 4.32 21.80
C VAL A 550 34.34 3.54 21.50
N ASN A 551 35.49 3.95 22.05
CA ASN A 551 36.73 3.18 21.90
C ASN A 551 36.64 1.81 22.58
N GLN A 552 35.84 1.65 23.63
CA GLN A 552 35.61 0.34 24.25
C GLN A 552 34.94 -0.63 23.25
N PHE A 553 33.96 -0.15 22.50
CA PHE A 553 33.32 -0.93 21.43
C PHE A 553 34.30 -1.28 20.31
N ILE A 554 35.11 -0.32 19.85
CA ILE A 554 36.16 -0.55 18.85
C ILE A 554 37.15 -1.62 19.34
N ASN A 555 37.65 -1.49 20.56
CA ASN A 555 38.57 -2.46 21.17
C ASN A 555 37.96 -3.84 21.30
N LEU A 556 36.66 -3.94 21.60
CA LEU A 556 35.95 -5.21 21.64
C LEU A 556 35.92 -5.86 20.25
N MET A 557 35.55 -5.11 19.21
CA MET A 557 35.51 -5.56 17.82
C MET A 557 36.88 -6.03 17.29
N LEU A 558 37.97 -5.39 17.72
CA LEU A 558 39.33 -5.79 17.36
C LEU A 558 39.71 -7.16 17.94
N ASN A 559 39.12 -7.55 19.08
CA ASN A 559 39.41 -8.79 19.79
C ASN A 559 38.47 -9.95 19.42
N ILE A 560 37.61 -9.76 18.42
CA ILE A 560 36.72 -10.80 17.88
C ILE A 560 37.23 -11.16 16.47
N PRO A 561 37.40 -12.46 16.15
CA PRO A 561 37.86 -12.88 14.83
C PRO A 561 36.74 -12.84 13.80
N ALA A 562 37.11 -12.54 12.55
CA ALA A 562 36.23 -12.64 11.38
C ALA A 562 36.97 -13.36 10.25
N ASN A 563 36.33 -14.38 9.65
CA ASN A 563 36.95 -15.21 8.62
C ASN A 563 37.38 -14.37 7.40
N GLY A 564 38.64 -14.47 6.98
CA GLY A 564 39.18 -13.71 5.84
C GLY A 564 39.56 -12.25 6.13
N TYR A 565 39.39 -11.79 7.37
CA TYR A 565 39.72 -10.43 7.81
C TYR A 565 40.66 -10.46 9.02
N GLY A 566 41.37 -9.37 9.27
CA GLY A 566 42.26 -9.27 10.44
C GLY A 566 41.52 -9.27 11.77
N ASN A 567 40.31 -8.73 11.79
CA ASN A 567 39.42 -8.63 12.95
C ASN A 567 37.98 -8.32 12.49
N SER A 568 37.02 -8.43 13.42
CA SER A 568 35.61 -8.15 13.14
C SER A 568 35.33 -6.68 12.79
N LEU A 569 36.09 -5.72 13.32
CA LEU A 569 35.93 -4.31 12.97
C LEU A 569 36.14 -4.09 11.46
N THR A 570 37.21 -4.65 10.91
CA THR A 570 37.55 -4.53 9.49
C THR A 570 36.44 -5.12 8.61
N TYR A 571 35.93 -6.31 8.99
CA TYR A 571 34.84 -6.97 8.27
C TYR A 571 33.55 -6.14 8.31
N VAL A 572 33.07 -5.81 9.51
CA VAL A 572 31.80 -5.11 9.70
C VAL A 572 31.83 -3.75 9.00
N MET A 573 32.90 -2.97 9.15
CA MET A 573 32.96 -1.66 8.50
C MET A 573 33.04 -1.76 6.97
N SER A 574 33.63 -2.83 6.43
CA SER A 574 33.67 -3.09 4.99
C SER A 574 32.30 -3.45 4.42
N GLU A 575 31.47 -4.20 5.16
CA GLU A 575 30.11 -4.55 4.73
C GLU A 575 29.12 -3.42 5.02
N TRP A 576 29.15 -2.82 6.21
CA TRP A 576 28.27 -1.71 6.59
C TRP A 576 28.39 -0.54 5.61
N THR A 577 29.60 -0.12 5.24
CA THR A 577 29.76 1.00 4.30
C THR A 577 29.24 0.72 2.87
N LYS A 578 29.03 -0.54 2.49
CA LYS A 578 28.35 -0.91 1.24
C LYS A 578 26.83 -0.87 1.41
N LEU A 579 26.35 -1.41 2.53
CA LEU A 579 24.94 -1.53 2.85
C LEU A 579 24.29 -0.22 3.30
N GLN A 580 25.06 0.81 3.68
CA GLN A 580 24.50 2.04 4.25
C GLN A 580 23.47 2.73 3.33
N GLY A 581 23.69 2.72 2.01
CA GLY A 581 22.72 3.26 1.04
C GLY A 581 21.57 2.31 0.70
N GLU A 582 21.58 1.09 1.24
CA GLU A 582 20.50 0.09 1.15
C GLU A 582 19.72 0.00 2.48
N VAL A 583 20.04 0.82 3.48
CA VAL A 583 19.26 0.89 4.73
C VAL A 583 18.00 1.69 4.46
N GLN A 584 16.86 1.07 4.70
CA GLN A 584 15.54 1.67 4.57
C GLN A 584 14.89 1.80 5.96
N GLY A 585 13.87 2.66 6.06
CA GLY A 585 13.18 2.99 7.32
C GLY A 585 13.83 4.15 8.11
N ALA A 586 12.98 5.07 8.61
CA ALA A 586 13.41 6.33 9.21
C ALA A 586 14.24 6.16 10.47
N TYR A 587 13.80 5.26 11.33
CA TYR A 587 14.49 4.98 12.57
C TYR A 587 15.86 4.33 12.30
N GLN A 588 15.93 3.37 11.38
CA GLN A 588 17.14 2.62 11.02
C GLN A 588 18.17 3.54 10.37
N ILE A 589 17.74 4.43 9.48
CA ILE A 589 18.59 5.46 8.87
C ILE A 589 19.15 6.40 9.95
N LYS A 590 18.32 6.91 10.87
CA LYS A 590 18.78 7.74 12.00
C LYS A 590 19.80 7.01 12.86
N VAL A 591 19.51 5.77 13.28
CA VAL A 591 20.38 4.97 14.16
C VAL A 591 21.73 4.69 13.50
N THR A 592 21.73 4.22 12.25
CA THR A 592 22.97 3.86 11.55
C THR A 592 23.82 5.09 11.20
N THR A 593 23.20 6.16 10.70
CA THR A 593 23.88 7.40 10.31
C THR A 593 24.53 8.08 11.53
N THR A 594 23.79 8.22 12.62
CA THR A 594 24.32 8.82 13.85
C THR A 594 25.42 7.94 14.50
N ALA A 595 25.32 6.61 14.41
CA ALA A 595 26.37 5.70 14.88
C ALA A 595 27.67 5.84 14.07
N LEU A 596 27.57 6.00 12.74
CA LEU A 596 28.72 6.27 11.88
C LEU A 596 29.40 7.60 12.25
N ALA A 597 28.62 8.64 12.54
CA ALA A 597 29.15 9.93 13.01
C ALA A 597 29.86 9.80 14.37
N LEU A 598 29.32 9.01 15.30
CA LEU A 598 29.97 8.70 16.59
C LEU A 598 31.31 7.96 16.40
N LEU A 599 31.34 6.95 15.52
CA LEU A 599 32.57 6.23 15.19
C LEU A 599 33.64 7.16 14.61
N LEU A 600 33.27 8.01 13.66
CA LEU A 600 34.19 8.99 13.05
C LEU A 600 34.71 10.00 14.09
N SER A 601 33.86 10.41 15.03
CA SER A 601 34.22 11.36 16.11
C SER A 601 35.31 10.83 17.04
N THR A 602 35.49 9.51 17.16
CA THR A 602 36.51 8.90 18.03
C THR A 602 37.94 9.22 17.60
N ARG A 603 38.16 9.49 16.30
CA ARG A 603 39.49 9.66 15.69
C ARG A 603 40.44 8.48 15.97
N ASN A 604 39.88 7.29 16.18
CA ASN A 604 40.66 6.11 16.52
C ASN A 604 41.52 5.69 15.32
N GLU A 605 42.83 5.53 15.54
CA GLU A 605 43.80 5.16 14.49
C GLU A 605 43.48 3.81 13.82
N GLU A 606 42.79 2.90 14.52
CA GLU A 606 42.38 1.61 13.97
C GLU A 606 41.34 1.76 12.85
N LEU A 607 40.49 2.80 12.91
CA LEU A 607 39.57 3.12 11.81
C LEU A 607 40.35 3.58 10.58
N ALA A 608 41.40 4.39 10.76
CA ALA A 608 42.22 4.89 9.65
C ALA A 608 43.03 3.80 8.94
N LYS A 609 43.29 2.66 9.59
CA LYS A 609 43.98 1.50 9.00
C LYS A 609 43.10 0.69 8.05
N ILE A 610 41.78 0.88 8.09
CA ILE A 610 40.82 0.13 7.28
C ILE A 610 40.64 0.83 5.92
N SER A 611 40.73 0.06 4.84
CA SER A 611 40.43 0.50 3.47
C SER A 611 39.16 -0.18 2.98
N VAL A 612 38.22 0.60 2.44
CA VAL A 612 36.91 0.14 1.96
C VAL A 612 36.66 0.56 0.52
N GLN A 613 35.63 0.00 -0.09
CA GLN A 613 35.22 0.36 -1.45
C GLN A 613 34.64 1.78 -1.48
N GLY A 614 35.22 2.64 -2.32
CA GLY A 614 34.81 4.02 -2.57
C GLY A 614 33.88 4.11 -3.77
N HIS A 615 34.33 4.78 -4.84
CA HIS A 615 33.56 4.98 -6.06
C HIS A 615 33.83 3.89 -7.10
N LEU A 616 32.81 3.63 -7.93
CA LEU A 616 32.94 2.75 -9.07
C LEU A 616 33.80 3.41 -10.16
N ILE A 617 34.88 2.75 -10.55
CA ILE A 617 35.76 3.14 -11.66
C ILE A 617 35.03 2.77 -12.95
N LYS A 618 34.31 3.73 -13.55
CA LYS A 618 33.62 3.54 -14.83
C LYS A 618 34.65 3.34 -15.95
N SER A 619 34.76 2.10 -16.45
CA SER A 619 35.74 1.73 -17.48
C SER A 619 35.23 1.87 -18.93
N ASP A 620 33.93 2.08 -19.16
CA ASP A 620 33.35 2.27 -20.51
C ASP A 620 32.11 3.18 -20.48
N ALA A 621 31.89 3.92 -21.58
CA ALA A 621 30.67 4.69 -21.80
C ALA A 621 29.55 3.78 -22.37
N GLY A 622 28.46 3.62 -21.61
CA GLY A 622 27.24 2.91 -22.04
C GLY A 622 26.67 1.94 -21.00
N ILE A 623 25.49 1.35 -21.29
CA ILE A 623 24.85 0.37 -20.42
C ILE A 623 25.73 -0.89 -20.31
N LYS A 624 26.10 -1.24 -19.07
CA LYS A 624 26.89 -2.43 -18.76
C LYS A 624 25.95 -3.59 -18.44
N THR A 625 25.78 -4.50 -19.40
CA THR A 625 24.97 -5.71 -19.22
C THR A 625 25.71 -6.76 -18.38
N ARG A 626 24.98 -7.70 -17.77
CA ARG A 626 25.56 -8.83 -17.00
C ARG A 626 26.63 -9.61 -17.77
N SER A 627 26.50 -9.73 -19.10
CA SER A 627 27.51 -10.37 -19.96
C SER A 627 28.79 -9.53 -20.10
N LYS A 628 28.68 -8.20 -20.24
CA LYS A 628 29.84 -7.29 -20.27
C LYS A 628 30.54 -7.24 -18.91
N ALA A 629 29.79 -7.23 -17.80
CA ALA A 629 30.34 -7.25 -16.45
C ALA A 629 31.14 -8.54 -16.15
N LYS A 630 30.82 -9.68 -16.77
CA LYS A 630 31.64 -10.89 -16.65
C LYS A 630 33.03 -10.76 -17.30
N PHE A 631 33.14 -10.01 -18.39
CA PHE A 631 34.42 -9.82 -19.10
C PHE A 631 35.21 -8.61 -18.59
N ALA A 632 34.53 -7.60 -18.05
CA ALA A 632 35.12 -6.44 -17.40
C ALA A 632 34.40 -6.21 -16.06
N PRO A 633 34.78 -6.89 -14.96
CA PRO A 633 34.14 -6.72 -13.67
C PRO A 633 34.25 -5.28 -13.17
N ASP A 634 33.29 -4.88 -12.34
CA ASP A 634 33.30 -3.58 -11.69
C ASP A 634 34.53 -3.43 -10.81
N GLN A 635 35.30 -2.37 -11.05
CA GLN A 635 36.45 -2.01 -10.24
C GLN A 635 36.07 -0.84 -9.36
N TRP A 636 36.37 -0.92 -8.08
CA TRP A 636 36.09 0.12 -7.10
C TRP A 636 37.40 0.75 -6.65
N THR A 637 37.41 2.07 -6.46
CA THR A 637 38.52 2.72 -5.77
C THR A 637 38.59 2.21 -4.33
N LEU A 638 39.79 2.10 -3.77
CA LEU A 638 39.96 1.87 -2.33
C LEU A 638 40.21 3.21 -1.64
N ILE A 639 39.39 3.53 -0.65
CA ILE A 639 39.53 4.76 0.15
C ILE A 639 39.62 4.42 1.65
N PRO A 640 40.28 5.26 2.47
CA PRO A 640 40.30 5.08 3.91
C PRO A 640 38.88 5.12 4.50
N LEU A 641 38.61 4.28 5.50
CA LEU A 641 37.30 4.19 6.13
C LEU A 641 36.78 5.55 6.66
N PRO A 642 37.58 6.41 7.35
CA PRO A 642 37.09 7.71 7.79
C PRO A 642 36.57 8.59 6.63
N ALA A 643 37.23 8.53 5.48
CA ALA A 643 36.82 9.25 4.27
C ALA A 643 35.49 8.70 3.71
N LYS A 644 35.31 7.37 3.69
CA LYS A 644 34.03 6.76 3.27
C LYS A 644 32.90 7.06 4.23
N ILE A 645 33.14 7.04 5.54
CA ILE A 645 32.12 7.42 6.53
C ILE A 645 31.70 8.87 6.32
N PHE A 646 32.68 9.77 6.18
CA PHE A 646 32.39 11.18 5.93
C PHE A 646 31.61 11.40 4.63
N SER A 647 31.91 10.66 3.56
CA SER A 647 31.14 10.73 2.32
C SER A 647 29.70 10.23 2.48
N LEU A 648 29.48 9.14 3.23
CA LEU A 648 28.13 8.62 3.49
C LEU A 648 27.28 9.61 4.29
N LEU A 649 27.86 10.27 5.31
CA LEU A 649 27.16 11.31 6.06
C LEU A 649 26.80 12.52 5.17
N ALA A 650 27.66 12.84 4.19
CA ALA A 650 27.41 13.91 3.24
C ALA A 650 26.37 13.51 2.17
N ASP A 651 26.34 12.24 1.77
CA ASP A 651 25.31 11.67 0.89
C ASP A 651 23.93 11.77 1.55
N THR A 652 23.78 11.29 2.79
CA THR A 652 22.52 11.41 3.53
C THR A 652 22.09 12.87 3.69
N LEU A 653 23.02 13.79 3.92
CA LEU A 653 22.70 15.22 3.97
C LEU A 653 22.25 15.76 2.60
N ALA A 654 22.85 15.31 1.51
CA ALA A 654 22.49 15.71 0.16
C ALA A 654 21.09 15.19 -0.20
N GLU A 655 20.78 13.93 0.10
CA GLU A 655 19.48 13.31 -0.10
C GLU A 655 18.37 14.08 0.63
N ILE A 656 18.56 14.39 1.92
CA ILE A 656 17.56 15.18 2.67
C ILE A 656 17.41 16.59 2.08
N GLN A 657 18.50 17.19 1.59
CA GLN A 657 18.43 18.53 0.98
C GLN A 657 17.77 18.53 -0.40
N GLU A 658 17.87 17.44 -1.16
CA GLU A 658 17.19 17.26 -2.45
C GLU A 658 15.68 17.08 -2.23
N GLN A 659 15.29 16.29 -1.23
CA GLN A 659 13.88 16.11 -0.85
C GLN A 659 13.20 17.42 -0.41
N VAL A 660 13.86 18.23 0.41
CA VAL A 660 13.33 19.54 0.83
C VAL A 660 13.24 20.54 -0.34
N LEU A 661 14.02 20.35 -1.42
CA LEU A 661 13.91 21.18 -2.63
C LEU A 661 12.77 20.71 -3.53
N ASP A 662 12.42 19.42 -3.51
CA ASP A 662 11.25 18.86 -4.19
C ASP A 662 9.94 19.13 -3.41
N GLU A 663 9.98 19.35 -2.09
CA GLU A 663 8.82 19.84 -1.32
C GLU A 663 8.38 21.28 -1.71
N ASP A 664 9.29 22.08 -2.28
CA ASP A 664 8.96 23.39 -2.88
C ASP A 664 8.39 23.24 -4.32
N ASP A 665 8.34 22.02 -4.89
CA ASP A 665 7.90 21.69 -6.26
C ASP A 665 6.90 20.50 -6.24
N ASP A 666 5.70 20.74 -5.72
CA ASP A 666 4.49 19.91 -5.84
C ASP A 666 4.65 18.38 -5.66
N ASN A 667 4.65 17.89 -4.40
CA ASN A 667 4.06 16.60 -4.00
C ASN A 667 3.98 16.51 -2.46
N GLU A 668 2.78 16.65 -1.88
CA GLU A 668 2.49 16.29 -0.48
C GLU A 668 2.42 14.76 -0.34
N ASP A 669 3.55 14.07 -0.46
CA ASP A 669 3.70 12.64 -0.10
C ASP A 669 5.17 12.33 0.26
N SER A 670 5.76 13.16 1.12
CA SER A 670 7.01 12.84 1.83
C SER A 670 6.70 12.77 3.32
N ASP A 671 6.17 11.62 3.75
CA ASP A 671 5.79 11.31 5.13
C ASP A 671 6.98 11.21 6.12
N TRP A 672 8.13 11.81 5.78
CA TRP A 672 9.36 11.72 6.54
C TRP A 672 9.55 12.83 7.58
N GLU A 673 8.77 13.93 7.51
CA GLU A 673 8.79 15.00 8.53
C GLU A 673 7.39 15.54 8.90
N GLU A 674 6.53 14.74 9.53
CA GLU A 674 5.36 15.32 10.22
C GLU A 674 5.78 16.10 11.50
N VAL A 675 5.87 17.44 11.41
CA VAL A 675 5.35 18.35 12.45
C VAL A 675 4.78 19.61 11.79
N SER A 676 3.45 19.68 11.76
CA SER A 676 2.62 20.78 11.23
C SER A 676 3.02 22.21 11.64
N ASN A 677 2.96 23.14 10.67
CA ASN A 677 2.45 24.52 10.84
C ASN A 677 2.10 25.18 9.49
N SER A 678 0.89 25.73 9.40
CA SER A 678 0.28 26.44 8.26
C SER A 678 0.75 27.90 8.10
N ASP A 679 0.84 28.42 6.87
CA ASP A 679 0.03 29.54 6.31
C ASP A 679 0.65 30.19 5.03
N GLY A 680 -0.16 30.40 3.99
CA GLY A 680 -0.01 31.47 2.97
C GLY A 680 0.45 31.08 1.55
N GLY A 681 -0.45 31.09 0.54
CA GLY A 681 -0.18 30.61 -0.83
C GLY A 681 -0.13 31.61 -2.00
N LEU A 682 -0.24 31.01 -3.22
CA LEU A 682 -0.33 31.51 -4.63
C LEU A 682 0.99 31.68 -5.42
N PRO A 683 0.98 31.55 -6.78
CA PRO A 683 0.36 30.54 -7.66
C PRO A 683 1.31 29.94 -8.76
N GLN A 684 0.95 28.74 -9.25
CA GLN A 684 1.57 27.89 -10.29
C GLN A 684 1.86 28.52 -11.67
N ASP A 685 2.90 28.00 -12.34
CA ASP A 685 3.01 27.94 -13.82
C ASP A 685 3.57 26.56 -14.25
N ILE A 686 2.83 25.90 -15.15
CA ILE A 686 2.88 24.47 -15.53
C ILE A 686 3.95 24.18 -16.60
N ILE A 687 4.77 23.11 -16.42
CA ILE A 687 5.52 22.48 -17.53
C ILE A 687 5.42 20.95 -17.49
N TYR A 688 4.71 20.45 -18.50
CA TYR A 688 4.52 19.07 -18.97
C TYR A 688 5.76 18.17 -18.97
N SER A 689 5.60 16.93 -18.51
CA SER A 689 6.47 15.79 -18.88
C SER A 689 5.67 14.57 -19.35
N SER A 690 5.65 14.42 -20.68
CA SER A 690 5.80 13.20 -21.47
C SER A 690 5.16 11.89 -20.98
N THR A 691 4.02 11.59 -21.59
CA THR A 691 3.28 10.33 -21.55
C THR A 691 4.04 9.13 -22.16
N VAL A 692 4.11 8.05 -21.39
CA VAL A 692 4.16 6.66 -21.89
C VAL A 692 2.83 6.04 -21.44
N PRO A 693 2.10 5.27 -22.29
CA PRO A 693 0.89 4.59 -21.84
C PRO A 693 1.31 3.48 -20.87
N SER A 694 1.39 3.80 -19.59
CA SER A 694 1.47 2.81 -18.53
C SER A 694 0.11 2.14 -18.46
N ASN A 695 0.11 0.80 -18.62
CA ASN A 695 -0.93 -0.06 -18.10
C ASN A 695 -1.31 0.48 -16.71
N VAL A 696 -2.54 0.99 -16.58
CA VAL A 696 -3.09 1.43 -15.31
C VAL A 696 -2.95 0.24 -14.37
N GLY A 697 -2.19 0.43 -13.30
CA GLY A 697 -1.93 -0.59 -12.31
C GLY A 697 -3.22 -1.05 -11.63
N PRO A 698 -3.15 -2.13 -10.83
CA PRO A 698 -4.22 -2.46 -9.89
C PRO A 698 -4.60 -1.23 -9.06
N SER A 699 -5.82 -1.15 -8.54
CA SER A 699 -6.25 -0.03 -7.67
C SER A 699 -5.22 0.22 -6.58
N VAL A 700 -5.04 1.49 -6.18
CA VAL A 700 -4.10 1.90 -5.13
C VAL A 700 -4.29 1.04 -3.87
N GLU A 701 -5.52 0.60 -3.56
CA GLU A 701 -5.83 -0.30 -2.45
C GLU A 701 -5.37 -1.76 -2.67
N HIS A 702 -5.42 -2.30 -3.89
CA HIS A 702 -4.88 -3.63 -4.22
C HIS A 702 -3.36 -3.61 -4.32
N LEU A 703 -2.79 -2.50 -4.82
CA LEU A 703 -1.35 -2.26 -4.77
C LEU A 703 -0.88 -2.02 -3.35
N ASP A 704 -1.68 -1.41 -2.48
CA ASP A 704 -1.39 -1.23 -1.05
C ASP A 704 -1.56 -2.55 -0.29
N ALA A 705 -2.48 -3.43 -0.68
CA ALA A 705 -2.58 -4.79 -0.16
C ALA A 705 -1.45 -5.71 -0.67
N MET A 706 -1.07 -5.61 -1.95
CA MET A 706 0.07 -6.34 -2.50
C MET A 706 1.40 -5.76 -2.01
N ALA A 707 1.51 -4.43 -1.86
CA ALA A 707 2.61 -3.77 -1.19
C ALA A 707 2.64 -4.22 0.26
N LYS A 708 1.54 -4.22 1.02
CA LYS A 708 1.53 -4.83 2.36
C LYS A 708 2.00 -6.29 2.39
N VAL A 709 1.72 -7.10 1.37
CA VAL A 709 2.22 -8.49 1.27
C VAL A 709 3.70 -8.60 0.85
N PHE A 710 4.24 -7.66 0.06
CA PHE A 710 5.63 -7.66 -0.43
C PHE A 710 6.58 -6.69 0.31
N ASP A 711 5.99 -5.75 1.03
CA ASP A 711 6.51 -4.55 1.71
C ASP A 711 6.10 -4.55 3.19
N GLU A 712 5.60 -5.70 3.69
CA GLU A 712 5.57 -6.10 5.11
C GLU A 712 6.97 -6.02 5.79
N GLY A 713 8.00 -5.62 5.03
CA GLY A 713 9.29 -5.23 5.55
C GLY A 713 9.34 -3.84 6.20
N GLU A 714 8.66 -2.79 5.70
CA GLU A 714 9.24 -1.44 5.94
C GLU A 714 8.32 -0.26 6.29
N ASP A 715 7.03 -0.16 5.88
CA ASP A 715 6.34 1.15 6.06
C ASP A 715 5.16 1.24 7.05
N ASP A 716 4.63 0.16 7.67
CA ASP A 716 3.51 0.34 8.63
C ASP A 716 3.41 -0.62 9.85
N SER A 717 4.31 -1.61 9.99
CA SER A 717 4.05 -2.73 10.92
C SER A 717 4.94 -2.81 12.18
N TYR A 718 6.19 -2.32 12.20
CA TYR A 718 7.11 -2.66 13.31
C TYR A 718 7.78 -1.49 14.04
N ASP A 719 7.80 -0.29 13.46
CA ASP A 719 8.60 0.80 14.03
C ASP A 719 7.87 1.63 15.10
N ASP A 720 6.54 1.65 15.14
CA ASP A 720 5.77 2.54 16.04
C ASP A 720 6.00 2.26 17.55
N ASP A 721 6.42 1.05 17.95
CA ASP A 721 6.76 0.74 19.35
C ASP A 721 8.25 0.96 19.68
N LEU A 722 9.16 0.74 18.72
CA LEU A 722 10.60 1.01 18.86
C LEU A 722 10.88 2.52 18.89
N THR A 723 10.21 3.26 18.01
CA THR A 723 10.28 4.72 17.83
C THR A 723 9.83 5.51 19.06
N LYS A 724 8.88 4.98 19.86
CA LYS A 724 8.38 5.64 21.08
C LYS A 724 9.35 5.58 22.26
N ILE A 725 10.28 4.63 22.27
CA ILE A 725 11.11 4.32 23.46
C ILE A 725 12.53 4.85 23.31
N ASP A 726 13.07 4.83 22.08
CA ASP A 726 14.44 5.25 21.83
C ASP A 726 14.54 6.75 21.51
N PRO A 727 15.24 7.57 22.33
CA PRO A 727 15.43 8.99 22.06
C PRO A 727 16.13 9.28 20.72
N LEU A 728 16.81 8.29 20.12
CA LEU A 728 17.37 8.44 18.78
C LEU A 728 16.32 8.71 17.70
N ASN A 729 15.07 8.27 17.91
CA ASN A 729 14.01 8.51 16.94
C ASN A 729 13.61 10.00 16.88
N GLU A 730 13.72 10.73 18.00
CA GLU A 730 13.42 12.17 18.08
C GLU A 730 14.51 13.03 17.42
N ILE A 731 15.64 12.44 16.99
CA ILE A 731 16.73 13.18 16.35
C ILE A 731 16.28 13.66 14.97
N LYS A 732 16.28 14.99 14.79
CA LYS A 732 16.26 15.64 13.48
C LYS A 732 17.60 15.43 12.80
N LEU A 733 17.63 14.58 11.76
CA LEU A 733 18.88 14.11 11.17
C LEU A 733 19.66 15.25 10.50
N VAL A 734 18.97 16.21 9.86
CA VAL A 734 19.59 17.42 9.27
C VAL A 734 20.28 18.27 10.32
N ASP A 735 19.62 18.51 11.46
CA ASP A 735 20.18 19.33 12.55
C ASP A 735 21.40 18.63 13.16
N PHE A 736 21.32 17.32 13.37
CA PHE A 736 22.42 16.51 13.87
C PHE A 736 23.63 16.56 12.92
N LEU A 737 23.42 16.32 11.62
CA LEU A 737 24.49 16.34 10.61
C LEU A 737 25.08 17.74 10.46
N THR A 738 24.25 18.79 10.47
CA THR A 738 24.69 20.19 10.44
C THR A 738 25.59 20.51 11.63
N ALA A 739 25.18 20.12 12.84
CA ALA A 739 25.97 20.29 14.05
C ALA A 739 27.27 19.49 13.98
N PHE A 740 27.23 18.26 13.47
CA PHE A 740 28.41 17.41 13.29
C PHE A 740 29.45 18.02 12.35
N PHE A 741 29.07 18.42 11.13
CA PHE A 741 29.98 19.03 10.16
C PHE A 741 30.55 20.36 10.66
N SER A 742 29.71 21.19 11.31
CA SER A 742 30.13 22.46 11.90
C SER A 742 31.13 22.27 13.02
N ASN A 743 30.89 21.31 13.91
CA ASN A 743 31.79 20.97 15.01
C ASN A 743 33.14 20.48 14.47
N LEU A 744 33.14 19.57 13.49
CA LEU A 744 34.37 19.05 12.90
C LEU A 744 35.19 20.15 12.20
N SER A 745 34.53 21.02 11.42
CA SER A 745 35.17 22.15 10.74
C SER A 745 35.80 23.15 11.72
N ASN A 746 35.11 23.45 12.83
CA ASN A 746 35.57 24.42 13.82
C ASN A 746 36.66 23.88 14.75
N ASN A 747 36.56 22.61 15.17
CA ASN A 747 37.45 22.03 16.17
C ASN A 747 38.63 21.27 15.59
N ASP A 748 38.55 20.79 14.34
CA ASP A 748 39.66 20.11 13.66
C ASP A 748 39.64 20.38 12.15
N ARG A 749 39.97 21.63 11.82
CA ARG A 749 39.99 22.08 10.43
C ARG A 749 40.89 21.23 9.53
N SER A 750 42.00 20.72 10.09
CA SER A 750 42.95 19.92 9.33
C SER A 750 42.38 18.56 8.90
N LEU A 751 41.69 17.87 9.81
CA LEU A 751 41.01 16.61 9.52
C LEU A 751 39.83 16.84 8.58
N PHE A 752 39.05 17.90 8.82
CA PHE A 752 37.93 18.29 7.97
C PHE A 752 38.37 18.53 6.52
N ASP A 753 39.36 19.41 6.30
CA ASP A 753 39.86 19.73 4.96
C ASP A 753 40.46 18.51 4.25
N HIS A 754 41.04 17.55 5.01
CA HIS A 754 41.52 16.29 4.46
C HIS A 754 40.36 15.37 4.02
N LEU A 755 39.32 15.22 4.83
CA LEU A 755 38.15 14.38 4.51
C LEU A 755 37.31 14.96 3.36
N CYS A 756 37.26 16.29 3.22
CA CYS A 756 36.59 16.93 2.09
C CYS A 756 37.20 16.58 0.73
N GLN A 757 38.48 16.19 0.66
CA GLN A 757 39.15 15.87 -0.62
C GLN A 757 38.58 14.63 -1.31
N SER A 758 37.93 13.73 -0.56
CA SER A 758 37.30 12.53 -1.10
C SER A 758 35.84 12.72 -1.48
N LEU A 759 35.26 13.91 -1.25
CA LEU A 759 33.86 14.15 -1.56
C LEU A 759 33.60 14.33 -3.06
N SER A 760 32.44 13.90 -3.51
CA SER A 760 31.88 14.25 -4.81
C SER A 760 31.48 15.74 -4.87
N VAL A 761 31.10 16.21 -6.06
CA VAL A 761 30.63 17.59 -6.23
C VAL A 761 29.31 17.83 -5.49
N SER A 762 28.37 16.88 -5.53
CA SER A 762 27.08 16.98 -4.83
C SER A 762 27.27 16.97 -3.30
N GLN A 763 28.06 16.01 -2.80
CA GLN A 763 28.40 15.91 -1.38
C GLN A 763 29.08 17.19 -0.86
N SER A 764 30.07 17.70 -1.59
CA SER A 764 30.76 18.95 -1.25
C SER A 764 29.79 20.13 -1.18
N ALA A 765 28.86 20.24 -2.15
CA ALA A 765 27.86 21.30 -2.19
C ALA A 765 26.90 21.23 -0.98
N ALA A 766 26.44 20.03 -0.62
CA ALA A 766 25.54 19.82 0.51
C ALA A 766 26.18 20.22 1.86
N VAL A 767 27.45 19.84 2.07
CA VAL A 767 28.22 20.21 3.26
C VAL A 767 28.51 21.72 3.29
N GLU A 768 28.87 22.33 2.15
CA GLU A 768 29.08 23.78 2.09
C GLU A 768 27.79 24.58 2.39
N LYS A 769 26.62 24.09 1.97
CA LYS A 769 25.33 24.76 2.20
C LYS A 769 25.04 24.92 3.69
N VAL A 770 25.29 23.87 4.49
CA VAL A 770 25.06 23.91 5.95
C VAL A 770 26.13 24.67 6.72
N LEU A 771 27.38 24.73 6.23
CA LEU A 771 28.45 25.51 6.86
C LEU A 771 28.37 27.01 6.60
N ARG A 772 27.54 27.44 5.63
CA ARG A 772 27.30 28.86 5.32
C ARG A 772 26.13 29.48 6.11
N LYS A 773 25.30 28.65 6.76
CA LYS A 773 24.30 29.07 7.73
C LYS A 773 24.99 29.34 9.07
#